data_AF-A0A933KDK1-F1
#
_entry.id   AF-A0A933KDK1-F1
#
_cell.length_a   1.000
_cell.length_b   1.000
_cell.length_c   1.000
_cell.angle_alpha   90.00
_cell.angle_beta   90.00
_cell.angle_gamma   90.00
#
_symmetry.space_group_name_H-M   'P 1'
#
loop_
_entity.id
_entity.type
_entity.pdbx_description
1 polymer ?
#
loop_
_entity_poly.entity_id
_entity_poly.type
_entity_poly.pdbx_seq_one_letter_code
_entity_poly.pdbx_strand_id
1 'polypeptide(L)'
;MRLPTLDRRRLLLALTGSALLAYAACFWMVSGYTADLAGTNFCYARSLGQGRGLVPTAGGERAEGYTSLLWVLLLSIGAGHGLSPIGVAKAAAFLFGAASICLMAWLPARIGEREPSWLDGLPPLLLSVSSPFVIWPAAGLEGSLFVFLLLAALALYTAETKGESTLPLSAFVLALAALARPEGPLYVALIWPAVAIGNRRRFRATAEWTAVAAAAMGLYLFWRQSYFGDASLALGPWDRTLAGTPAYDGSGLEGFLEYTSDRWPLWLAALTILGMSGLARHSAGPWVACAGIAAAVAVCGQVGDWTAHHRVSGPLAAFALLALGEGIRRAVAFLYSPGLPRLSRDASTLAAVTLVGAVALRIAVPGLADARASLGARPDDFGSRARLGESLAATLREAGMGVQTVCARGSGGLAWGLGADLVDLAGDVDRTIERFGQSRAVLEEYLLDQRRPQLVRLEEPGMLPPSLERRLASEYVLLPGLAGDAERGTHWLRRESLRAQPGDPGATPMDVSFGGELALAAAGVNPPAVAPGGAVEVVQHWRRLEPARSGQQVRVTLRGPNGERFWRQRALLSGWLPVTRWERSERMQERMRIEVPASASEGRYEIEISVLDAAGGEVPSSSRPQAQLHVAVGRAQARSRARATAEILSRESNLPADTRARAAISEDGSRAAPHLRLAHSVRGLELAAALTDMELERARDWAARDSCRIAELLASAGDADGAAGSLRQARLWGCDTTESSQRVSSILTRWAGSVAARNSLRTAARILTAALSANPHDVAAIRARDAIWARLSMADLPAHGARAAADGGEPDRG
;
A
#
# COMPACT_ATOMS: atom_id res chain seq x y z
N MET A 1 -51.21 18.60 17.11
CA MET A 1 -50.87 18.21 15.73
C MET A 1 -50.43 16.76 15.72
N ARG A 2 -51.19 15.85 15.09
CA ARG A 2 -50.74 14.48 14.82
C ARG A 2 -49.70 14.58 13.72
N LEU A 3 -48.42 14.32 14.02
CA LEU A 3 -47.42 14.14 12.97
C LEU A 3 -47.98 13.16 11.94
N PRO A 4 -47.88 13.44 10.63
CA PRO A 4 -48.31 12.49 9.61
C PRO A 4 -47.63 11.17 9.91
N THR A 5 -48.42 10.09 9.94
CA THR A 5 -47.94 8.73 10.20
C THR A 5 -47.04 8.32 9.05
N LEU A 6 -45.79 8.78 9.08
CA LEU A 6 -44.70 8.18 8.33
C LEU A 6 -44.71 6.72 8.73
N ASP A 7 -44.97 5.86 7.75
CA ASP A 7 -44.96 4.42 7.91
C ASP A 7 -43.64 4.03 8.62
N ARG A 8 -43.75 3.36 9.76
CA ARG A 8 -42.61 3.04 10.64
C ARG A 8 -41.51 2.30 9.87
N ARG A 9 -41.88 1.53 8.85
CA ARG A 9 -40.95 0.86 7.94
C ARG A 9 -40.18 1.84 7.05
N ARG A 10 -40.82 2.90 6.55
CA ARG A 10 -40.16 3.96 5.77
C ARG A 10 -39.13 4.71 6.62
N LEU A 11 -39.43 4.95 7.90
CA LEU A 11 -38.47 5.60 8.80
C LEU A 11 -37.26 4.70 9.12
N LEU A 12 -37.47 3.39 9.32
CA LEU A 12 -36.37 2.43 9.45
C LEU A 12 -35.49 2.41 8.19
N LEU A 13 -36.10 2.36 7.00
CA LEU A 13 -35.38 2.41 5.73
C LEU A 13 -34.59 3.71 5.57
N ALA A 14 -35.19 4.86 5.93
CA ALA A 14 -34.50 6.14 5.90
C ALA A 14 -33.31 6.18 6.86
N LEU A 15 -33.46 5.70 8.10
CA LEU A 15 -32.36 5.63 9.07
C LEU A 15 -31.24 4.69 8.62
N THR A 16 -31.60 3.55 8.04
CA THR A 16 -30.63 2.59 7.50
C THR A 16 -29.89 3.19 6.29
N GLY A 17 -30.61 3.88 5.40
CA GLY A 17 -30.02 4.63 4.29
C GLY A 17 -29.06 5.72 4.77
N SER A 18 -29.44 6.49 5.79
CA SER A 18 -28.58 7.48 6.43
C SER A 18 -27.33 6.84 7.06
N ALA A 19 -27.47 5.69 7.70
CA ALA A 19 -26.35 4.93 8.27
C ALA A 19 -25.37 4.47 7.16
N LEU A 20 -25.89 3.98 6.03
CA LEU A 20 -25.05 3.59 4.89
C LEU A 20 -24.30 4.78 4.28
N LEU A 21 -24.98 5.93 4.13
CA LEU A 21 -24.34 7.16 3.64
C LEU A 21 -23.28 7.67 4.61
N ALA A 22 -23.58 7.69 5.91
CA ALA A 22 -22.62 8.07 6.94
C ALA A 22 -21.40 7.14 6.96
N TYR A 23 -21.63 5.82 6.89
CA TYR A 23 -20.56 4.84 6.80
C TYR A 23 -19.68 5.06 5.57
N ALA A 24 -20.29 5.27 4.39
CA ALA A 24 -19.55 5.52 3.16
C ALA A 24 -18.72 6.81 3.23
N ALA A 25 -19.28 7.89 3.78
CA ALA A 25 -18.55 9.13 3.98
C ALA A 25 -17.37 8.96 4.95
N CYS A 26 -17.58 8.30 6.09
CA CYS A 26 -16.54 8.06 7.08
C CYS A 26 -15.45 7.13 6.52
N PHE A 27 -15.84 6.04 5.84
CA PHE A 27 -14.92 5.09 5.22
C PHE A 27 -14.07 5.78 4.16
N TRP A 28 -14.69 6.55 3.26
CA TRP A 28 -13.99 7.33 2.24
C TRP A 28 -12.95 8.26 2.86
N MET A 29 -13.33 8.98 3.93
CA MET A 29 -12.46 9.95 4.60
C MET A 29 -11.16 9.34 5.14
N VAL A 30 -11.17 8.07 5.57
CA VAL A 30 -9.99 7.40 6.14
C VAL A 30 -9.37 6.36 5.21
N SER A 31 -10.02 6.02 4.10
CA SER A 31 -9.57 5.02 3.12
C SER A 31 -8.26 5.35 2.42
N GLY A 32 -7.73 6.58 2.54
CA GLY A 32 -6.40 6.93 2.05
C GLY A 32 -5.27 6.22 2.80
N TYR A 33 -5.48 5.91 4.07
CA TYR A 33 -4.49 5.21 4.91
C TYR A 33 -4.57 3.69 4.69
N THR A 34 -3.42 3.02 4.75
CA THR A 34 -3.34 1.54 4.73
C THR A 34 -2.36 1.09 5.81
N ALA A 35 -2.83 0.27 6.75
CA ALA A 35 -1.98 -0.13 7.87
C ALA A 35 -0.90 -1.13 7.42
N ASP A 36 0.35 -0.95 7.88
CA ASP A 36 1.42 -1.91 7.58
C ASP A 36 1.12 -3.32 8.11
N LEU A 37 0.36 -3.42 9.20
CA LEU A 37 -0.17 -4.68 9.74
C LEU A 37 -1.04 -5.43 8.72
N ALA A 38 -1.84 -4.73 7.92
CA ALA A 38 -2.59 -5.35 6.82
C ALA A 38 -1.64 -5.80 5.68
N GLY A 39 -0.48 -5.15 5.58
CA GLY A 39 0.59 -5.48 4.65
C GLY A 39 1.05 -6.92 4.72
N THR A 40 1.19 -7.48 5.92
CA THR A 40 1.55 -8.89 6.09
C THR A 40 0.51 -9.79 5.42
N ASN A 41 -0.79 -9.54 5.64
CA ASN A 41 -1.88 -10.28 4.98
C ASN A 41 -1.81 -10.15 3.45
N PHE A 42 -1.45 -8.97 2.92
CA PHE A 42 -1.29 -8.75 1.48
C PHE A 42 -0.12 -9.55 0.90
N CYS A 43 1.01 -9.60 1.61
CA CYS A 43 2.18 -10.40 1.26
C CYS A 43 1.83 -11.89 1.13
N TYR A 44 1.12 -12.46 2.13
CA TYR A 44 0.64 -13.85 2.05
C TYR A 44 -0.38 -14.06 0.93
N ALA A 45 -1.34 -13.14 0.75
CA ALA A 45 -2.34 -13.23 -0.31
C ALA A 45 -1.69 -13.24 -1.70
N ARG A 46 -0.66 -12.40 -1.93
CA ARG A 46 0.13 -12.37 -3.16
C ARG A 46 0.89 -13.68 -3.37
N SER A 47 1.59 -14.18 -2.35
CA SER A 47 2.33 -15.45 -2.45
C SER A 47 1.40 -16.63 -2.77
N LEU A 48 0.26 -16.71 -2.10
CA LEU A 48 -0.72 -17.77 -2.32
C LEU A 48 -1.36 -17.67 -3.71
N GLY A 49 -1.78 -16.46 -4.13
CA GLY A 49 -2.34 -16.21 -5.45
C GLY A 49 -1.35 -16.51 -6.60
N GLN A 50 -0.05 -16.41 -6.33
CA GLN A 50 1.03 -16.75 -7.27
C GLN A 50 1.49 -18.22 -7.19
N GLY A 51 0.78 -19.06 -6.43
CA GLY A 51 1.07 -20.49 -6.31
C GLY A 51 2.30 -20.85 -5.47
N ARG A 52 2.82 -19.90 -4.67
CA ARG A 52 4.00 -20.12 -3.80
C ARG A 52 3.63 -20.68 -2.41
N GLY A 53 2.34 -20.77 -2.11
CA GLY A 53 1.82 -21.17 -0.81
C GLY A 53 1.74 -19.99 0.18
N LEU A 54 1.36 -20.31 1.43
CA LEU A 54 1.29 -19.35 2.53
C LEU A 54 2.71 -19.08 3.06
N VAL A 55 3.40 -18.15 2.40
CA VAL A 55 4.71 -17.62 2.77
C VAL A 55 4.70 -16.09 2.66
N PRO A 56 5.42 -15.36 3.53
CA PRO A 56 5.43 -13.90 3.52
C PRO A 56 6.10 -13.35 2.25
N THR A 57 7.18 -13.99 1.81
CA THR A 57 7.94 -13.59 0.61
C THR A 57 8.37 -14.83 -0.18
N ALA A 58 8.79 -14.62 -1.43
CA ALA A 58 9.23 -15.72 -2.29
C ALA A 58 10.50 -16.37 -1.73
N GLY A 59 10.47 -17.69 -1.52
CA GLY A 59 11.59 -18.45 -0.95
C GLY A 59 11.72 -18.36 0.58
N GLY A 60 10.85 -17.60 1.26
CA GLY A 60 10.86 -17.47 2.71
C GLY A 60 10.36 -18.71 3.45
N GLU A 61 10.63 -18.76 4.75
CA GLU A 61 10.13 -19.82 5.64
C GLU A 61 8.59 -19.84 5.65
N ARG A 62 8.00 -21.03 5.81
CA ARG A 62 6.58 -21.18 6.12
C ARG A 62 6.32 -20.76 7.57
N ALA A 63 6.33 -19.48 7.89
CA ALA A 63 5.88 -18.99 9.19
C ALA A 63 4.39 -18.60 9.13
N GLU A 64 3.69 -18.61 10.26
CA GLU A 64 2.33 -18.09 10.35
C GLU A 64 2.35 -16.69 10.94
N GLY A 65 2.50 -15.66 10.08
CA GLY A 65 2.49 -14.26 10.53
C GLY A 65 1.25 -13.46 10.16
N TYR A 66 0.30 -14.04 9.41
CA TYR A 66 -0.96 -13.37 9.11
C TYR A 66 -1.86 -13.33 10.35
N THR A 67 -2.73 -12.33 10.45
CA THR A 67 -3.68 -12.19 11.58
C THR A 67 -5.00 -12.91 11.34
N SER A 68 -5.31 -13.22 10.07
CA SER A 68 -6.59 -13.73 9.63
C SER A 68 -6.44 -14.64 8.42
N LEU A 69 -6.57 -15.96 8.60
CA LEU A 69 -6.48 -16.91 7.49
C LEU A 69 -7.61 -16.67 6.48
N LEU A 70 -8.86 -16.52 6.95
CA LEU A 70 -9.99 -16.34 6.04
C LEU A 70 -9.84 -15.09 5.17
N TRP A 71 -9.29 -14.02 5.75
CA TRP A 71 -9.00 -12.81 4.99
C TRP A 71 -7.94 -13.03 3.93
N VAL A 72 -6.80 -13.66 4.29
CA VAL A 72 -5.75 -14.02 3.32
C VAL A 72 -6.29 -14.87 2.18
N LEU A 73 -7.11 -15.89 2.49
CA LEU A 73 -7.73 -16.74 1.47
C LEU A 73 -8.61 -15.92 0.51
N LEU A 74 -9.46 -15.04 1.05
CA LEU A 74 -10.34 -14.19 0.24
C LEU A 74 -9.52 -13.25 -0.66
N LEU A 75 -8.50 -12.58 -0.10
CA LEU A 75 -7.62 -11.69 -0.85
C LEU A 75 -6.78 -12.44 -1.90
N SER A 76 -6.39 -13.68 -1.61
CA SER A 76 -5.58 -14.50 -2.53
C SER A 76 -6.33 -14.87 -3.81
N ILE A 77 -7.67 -15.00 -3.76
CA ILE A 77 -8.50 -15.21 -4.95
C ILE A 77 -8.34 -14.02 -5.90
N GLY A 78 -8.44 -12.80 -5.37
CA GLY A 78 -8.21 -11.58 -6.15
C GLY A 78 -6.78 -11.50 -6.68
N ALA A 79 -5.79 -11.77 -5.83
CA ALA A 79 -4.39 -11.77 -6.22
C ALA A 79 -4.05 -12.80 -7.32
N GLY A 80 -4.68 -13.98 -7.30
CA GLY A 80 -4.55 -14.99 -8.34
C GLY A 80 -5.14 -14.59 -9.70
N HIS A 81 -6.10 -13.65 -9.69
CA HIS A 81 -6.63 -12.99 -10.88
C HIS A 81 -5.95 -11.65 -11.19
N GLY A 82 -4.82 -11.36 -10.54
CA GLY A 82 -4.03 -10.14 -10.79
C GLY A 82 -4.57 -8.86 -10.15
N LEU A 83 -5.66 -8.95 -9.37
CA LEU A 83 -6.21 -7.81 -8.65
C LEU A 83 -5.32 -7.43 -7.47
N SER A 84 -5.16 -6.12 -7.24
CA SER A 84 -4.44 -5.59 -6.08
C SER A 84 -5.11 -6.05 -4.77
N PRO A 85 -4.38 -6.73 -3.85
CA PRO A 85 -4.90 -7.13 -2.55
C PRO A 85 -5.45 -5.96 -1.73
N ILE A 86 -4.86 -4.77 -1.87
CA ILE A 86 -5.31 -3.54 -1.19
C ILE A 86 -6.70 -3.13 -1.69
N GLY A 87 -6.90 -3.14 -3.01
CA GLY A 87 -8.18 -2.81 -3.62
C GLY A 87 -9.26 -3.80 -3.24
N VAL A 88 -8.95 -5.10 -3.30
CA VAL A 88 -9.87 -6.18 -2.90
C VAL A 88 -10.21 -6.07 -1.41
N ALA A 89 -9.22 -5.81 -0.55
CA ALA A 89 -9.42 -5.63 0.88
C ALA A 89 -10.35 -4.46 1.19
N LYS A 90 -10.11 -3.28 0.60
CA LYS A 90 -10.95 -2.09 0.84
C LYS A 90 -12.37 -2.27 0.31
N ALA A 91 -12.53 -2.87 -0.87
CA ALA A 91 -13.84 -3.16 -1.44
C ALA A 91 -14.61 -4.19 -0.59
N ALA A 92 -13.97 -5.31 -0.22
CA ALA A 92 -14.58 -6.33 0.62
C ALA A 92 -14.93 -5.79 2.01
N ALA A 93 -14.03 -5.03 2.64
CA ALA A 93 -14.26 -4.40 3.94
C ALA A 93 -15.49 -3.47 3.90
N PHE A 94 -15.57 -2.62 2.88
CA PHE A 94 -16.72 -1.74 2.66
C PHE A 94 -18.03 -2.54 2.48
N LEU A 95 -18.03 -3.56 1.63
CA LEU A 95 -19.22 -4.37 1.36
C LEU A 95 -19.69 -5.15 2.60
N PHE A 96 -18.77 -5.77 3.34
CA PHE A 96 -19.12 -6.47 4.58
C PHE A 96 -19.56 -5.50 5.69
N GLY A 97 -18.99 -4.29 5.75
CA GLY A 97 -19.43 -3.24 6.67
C GLY A 97 -20.84 -2.76 6.36
N ALA A 98 -21.13 -2.47 5.09
CA ALA A 98 -22.47 -2.11 4.63
C ALA A 98 -23.49 -3.25 4.87
N ALA A 99 -23.10 -4.50 4.60
CA ALA A 99 -23.93 -5.67 4.87
C ALA A 99 -24.20 -5.84 6.37
N SER A 100 -23.22 -5.54 7.23
CA SER A 100 -23.39 -5.56 8.69
C SER A 100 -24.39 -4.51 9.16
N ILE A 101 -24.29 -3.26 8.65
CA ILE A 101 -25.24 -2.17 8.94
C ILE A 101 -26.67 -2.57 8.57
N CYS A 102 -26.83 -3.13 7.37
CA CYS A 102 -28.08 -3.68 6.89
C CYS A 102 -28.61 -4.76 7.84
N LEU A 103 -27.83 -5.83 8.06
CA LEU A 103 -28.27 -6.96 8.88
C LEU A 103 -28.64 -6.53 10.31
N MET A 104 -27.88 -5.62 10.90
CA MET A 104 -28.12 -5.05 12.22
C MET A 104 -29.46 -4.31 12.34
N ALA A 105 -29.94 -3.67 11.26
CA ALA A 105 -31.21 -2.93 11.26
C ALA A 105 -32.46 -3.84 11.35
N TRP A 106 -32.37 -5.08 10.86
CA TRP A 106 -33.52 -6.00 10.79
C TRP A 106 -33.43 -7.19 11.75
N LEU A 107 -32.22 -7.52 12.21
CA LEU A 107 -31.99 -8.66 13.11
C LEU A 107 -32.75 -8.57 14.46
N PRO A 108 -32.85 -7.41 15.15
CA PRO A 108 -33.56 -7.30 16.43
C PRO A 108 -35.04 -7.68 16.34
N ALA A 109 -35.70 -7.30 15.24
CA ALA A 109 -37.10 -7.62 15.00
C ALA A 109 -37.31 -9.12 14.79
N ARG A 110 -36.40 -9.77 14.05
CA ARG A 110 -36.38 -11.23 13.88
C ARG A 110 -36.16 -11.97 15.20
N ILE A 111 -35.18 -11.55 16.00
CA ILE A 111 -34.88 -12.19 17.30
C ILE A 111 -36.06 -12.04 18.26
N GLY A 112 -36.66 -10.85 18.30
CA GLY A 112 -37.79 -10.53 19.18
C GLY A 112 -39.15 -11.02 18.68
N GLU A 113 -39.20 -11.74 17.55
CA GLU A 113 -40.45 -12.22 16.90
C GLU A 113 -41.50 -11.11 16.78
N ARG A 114 -41.06 -9.94 16.32
CA ARG A 114 -41.88 -8.73 16.25
C ARG A 114 -41.71 -8.02 14.92
N GLU A 115 -42.62 -7.10 14.64
CA GLU A 115 -42.48 -6.17 13.53
C GLU A 115 -41.26 -5.23 13.72
N PRO A 116 -40.56 -4.87 12.63
CA PRO A 116 -39.48 -3.90 12.67
C PRO A 116 -39.95 -2.53 13.16
N SER A 117 -39.14 -1.91 14.02
CA SER A 117 -39.34 -0.57 14.53
C SER A 117 -38.31 0.37 13.95
N TRP A 118 -38.65 1.66 13.81
CA TRP A 118 -37.66 2.68 13.45
C TRP A 118 -36.51 2.78 14.47
N LEU A 119 -36.76 2.40 15.73
CA LEU A 119 -35.74 2.33 16.78
C LEU A 119 -34.63 1.32 16.46
N ASP A 120 -34.91 0.31 15.63
CA ASP A 120 -33.92 -0.69 15.20
C ASP A 120 -32.88 -0.08 14.25
N GLY A 121 -33.16 1.11 13.68
CA GLY A 121 -32.22 1.86 12.86
C GLY A 121 -31.20 2.69 13.66
N LEU A 122 -31.37 2.85 14.98
CA LEU A 122 -30.43 3.63 15.80
C LEU A 122 -29.07 2.92 15.98
N PRO A 123 -29.01 1.63 16.34
CA PRO A 123 -27.72 0.93 16.46
C PRO A 123 -26.84 0.97 15.20
N PRO A 124 -27.34 0.67 13.98
CA PRO A 124 -26.52 0.75 12.77
C PRO A 124 -26.09 2.17 12.44
N LEU A 125 -26.89 3.19 12.76
CA LEU A 125 -26.50 4.60 12.61
C LEU A 125 -25.32 4.96 13.54
N LEU A 126 -25.36 4.52 14.80
CA LEU A 126 -24.26 4.73 15.74
C LEU A 126 -23.00 3.96 15.33
N LEU A 127 -23.16 2.75 14.82
CA LEU A 127 -22.05 1.93 14.34
C LEU A 127 -21.38 2.58 13.11
N SER A 128 -22.16 3.18 12.21
CA SER A 128 -21.67 3.80 10.97
C SER A 128 -20.68 4.94 11.18
N VAL A 129 -20.73 5.59 12.36
CA VAL A 129 -19.85 6.70 12.77
C VAL A 129 -18.84 6.28 13.83
N SER A 130 -18.76 4.99 14.14
CA SER A 130 -17.83 4.45 15.13
C SER A 130 -16.42 4.35 14.53
N SER A 131 -15.49 5.18 15.03
CA SER A 131 -14.07 5.18 14.67
C SER A 131 -13.45 3.78 14.51
N PRO A 132 -13.51 2.87 15.51
CA PRO A 132 -12.86 1.56 15.40
C PRO A 132 -13.53 0.60 14.40
N PHE A 133 -14.82 0.80 14.09
CA PHE A 133 -15.53 0.01 13.07
C PHE A 133 -15.23 0.49 11.65
N VAL A 134 -14.83 1.76 11.48
CA VAL A 134 -14.57 2.35 10.16
C VAL A 134 -13.09 2.33 9.80
N ILE A 135 -12.21 2.77 10.71
CA ILE A 135 -10.79 3.01 10.43
C ILE A 135 -10.06 1.74 10.04
N TRP A 136 -10.13 0.70 10.87
CA TRP A 136 -9.33 -0.50 10.69
C TRP A 136 -9.72 -1.29 9.44
N PRO A 137 -11.02 -1.47 9.15
CA PRO A 137 -11.42 -2.06 7.87
C PRO A 137 -11.04 -1.20 6.66
N ALA A 138 -11.16 0.13 6.76
CA ALA A 138 -10.69 1.03 5.70
C ALA A 138 -9.17 0.99 5.50
N ALA A 139 -8.41 0.70 6.56
CA ALA A 139 -6.97 0.49 6.53
C ALA A 139 -6.56 -0.90 5.96
N GLY A 140 -7.53 -1.75 5.59
CA GLY A 140 -7.30 -3.03 4.91
C GLY A 140 -7.45 -4.29 5.78
N LEU A 141 -7.93 -4.16 7.03
CA LEU A 141 -8.11 -5.27 7.96
C LEU A 141 -9.50 -5.93 7.87
N GLU A 142 -9.59 -7.15 8.38
CA GLU A 142 -10.73 -8.07 8.31
C GLU A 142 -11.93 -7.71 9.22
N GLY A 143 -11.85 -6.60 9.98
CA GLY A 143 -12.81 -6.29 11.05
C GLY A 143 -14.27 -6.32 10.62
N SER A 144 -14.60 -5.74 9.46
CA SER A 144 -15.98 -5.73 8.94
C SER A 144 -16.47 -7.12 8.48
N LEU A 145 -15.58 -7.96 7.93
CA LEU A 145 -15.91 -9.36 7.61
C LEU A 145 -16.26 -10.10 8.90
N PHE A 146 -15.47 -9.91 9.96
CA PHE A 146 -15.71 -10.56 11.23
C PHE A 146 -17.06 -10.16 11.85
N VAL A 147 -17.41 -8.87 11.88
CA VAL A 147 -18.73 -8.40 12.33
C VAL A 147 -19.86 -9.03 11.51
N PHE A 148 -19.71 -9.03 10.18
CA PHE A 148 -20.70 -9.60 9.29
C PHE A 148 -20.94 -11.08 9.59
N LEU A 149 -19.87 -11.87 9.74
CA LEU A 149 -19.98 -13.30 10.06
C LEU A 149 -20.67 -13.55 11.40
N LEU A 150 -20.37 -12.76 12.44
CA LEU A 150 -21.04 -12.92 13.74
C LEU A 150 -22.52 -12.56 13.67
N LEU A 151 -22.89 -11.47 12.98
CA LEU A 151 -24.28 -11.09 12.79
C LEU A 151 -25.03 -12.12 11.92
N ALA A 152 -24.39 -12.63 10.86
CA ALA A 152 -24.94 -13.66 9.99
C ALA A 152 -25.15 -14.98 10.75
N ALA A 153 -24.19 -15.39 11.58
CA ALA A 153 -24.32 -16.54 12.46
C ALA A 153 -25.52 -16.40 13.41
N LEU A 154 -25.68 -15.23 14.04
CA LEU A 154 -26.82 -14.96 14.92
C LEU A 154 -28.16 -14.97 14.16
N ALA A 155 -28.19 -14.44 12.93
CA ALA A 155 -29.37 -14.47 12.06
C ALA A 155 -29.76 -15.91 11.66
N LEU A 156 -28.78 -16.71 11.24
CA LEU A 156 -28.97 -18.11 10.85
C LEU A 156 -29.40 -18.97 12.05
N TYR A 157 -28.75 -18.78 13.20
CA TYR A 157 -29.11 -19.44 14.45
C TYR A 157 -30.57 -19.16 14.83
N THR A 158 -31.02 -17.92 14.65
CA THR A 158 -32.42 -17.53 14.91
C THR A 158 -33.38 -18.27 13.98
N ALA A 159 -33.04 -18.42 12.70
CA ALA A 159 -33.85 -19.17 11.73
C ALA A 159 -33.88 -20.68 12.06
N GLU A 160 -32.72 -21.27 12.38
CA GLU A 160 -32.58 -22.68 12.74
C GLU A 160 -33.37 -23.03 14.01
N THR A 161 -33.29 -22.19 15.05
CA THR A 161 -34.04 -22.43 16.30
C THR A 161 -35.55 -22.26 16.17
N LYS A 162 -36.02 -21.53 15.15
CA LYS A 162 -37.44 -21.45 14.77
C LYS A 162 -37.88 -22.61 13.89
N GLY A 163 -36.96 -23.46 13.45
CA GLY A 163 -37.24 -24.58 12.55
C GLY A 163 -37.40 -24.18 11.09
N GLU A 164 -36.98 -22.97 10.70
CA GLU A 164 -36.96 -22.50 9.30
C GLU A 164 -35.82 -23.15 8.49
N SER A 165 -34.80 -23.69 9.18
CA SER A 165 -33.70 -24.45 8.60
C SER A 165 -33.40 -25.67 9.48
N THR A 166 -33.07 -26.80 8.85
CA THR A 166 -32.59 -28.02 9.52
C THR A 166 -31.08 -28.18 9.47
N LEU A 167 -30.38 -27.39 8.64
CA LEU A 167 -28.93 -27.43 8.51
C LEU A 167 -28.26 -26.50 9.53
N PRO A 168 -27.13 -26.91 10.14
CA PRO A 168 -26.38 -26.14 11.13
C PRO A 168 -25.50 -25.05 10.48
N LEU A 169 -26.07 -24.22 9.61
CA LEU A 169 -25.34 -23.20 8.86
C LEU A 169 -24.71 -22.15 9.79
N SER A 170 -25.36 -21.84 10.91
CA SER A 170 -24.82 -20.94 11.93
C SER A 170 -23.48 -21.43 12.49
N ALA A 171 -23.33 -22.75 12.72
CA ALA A 171 -22.08 -23.35 13.19
C ALA A 171 -20.96 -23.26 12.15
N PHE A 172 -21.28 -23.45 10.87
CA PHE A 172 -20.32 -23.27 9.78
C PHE A 172 -19.85 -21.81 9.67
N VAL A 173 -20.77 -20.84 9.72
CA VAL A 173 -20.42 -19.42 9.68
C VAL A 173 -19.61 -19.00 10.92
N LEU A 174 -19.87 -19.58 12.10
CA LEU A 174 -19.04 -19.38 13.28
C LEU A 174 -17.63 -19.96 13.14
N ALA A 175 -17.48 -21.11 12.48
CA ALA A 175 -16.16 -21.65 12.14
C ALA A 175 -15.40 -20.71 11.19
N LEU A 176 -16.08 -20.13 10.19
CA LEU A 176 -15.50 -19.08 9.35
C LEU A 176 -15.12 -17.84 10.15
N ALA A 177 -15.93 -17.42 11.13
CA ALA A 177 -15.59 -16.31 12.01
C ALA A 177 -14.33 -16.61 12.83
N ALA A 178 -14.12 -17.85 13.26
CA ALA A 178 -12.91 -18.28 13.96
C ALA A 178 -11.66 -18.32 13.07
N LEU A 179 -11.82 -18.58 11.77
CA LEU A 179 -10.73 -18.42 10.78
C LEU A 179 -10.48 -16.95 10.42
N ALA A 180 -11.47 -16.08 10.60
CA ALA A 180 -11.32 -14.65 10.41
C ALA A 180 -10.58 -14.01 11.59
N ARG A 181 -10.88 -14.39 12.84
CA ARG A 181 -10.15 -13.95 14.03
C ARG A 181 -10.10 -15.06 15.09
N PRO A 182 -8.97 -15.24 15.79
CA PRO A 182 -8.79 -16.35 16.72
C PRO A 182 -9.57 -16.24 18.03
N GLU A 183 -10.13 -15.07 18.31
CA GLU A 183 -11.13 -14.83 19.35
C GLU A 183 -12.53 -15.37 18.97
N GLY A 184 -12.77 -15.71 17.70
CA GLY A 184 -13.98 -16.36 17.19
C GLY A 184 -14.58 -17.46 18.10
N PRO A 185 -13.78 -18.42 18.58
CA PRO A 185 -14.22 -19.48 19.48
C PRO A 185 -14.70 -19.00 20.86
N LEU A 186 -14.20 -17.88 21.38
CA LEU A 186 -14.71 -17.31 22.63
C LEU A 186 -16.16 -16.85 22.45
N TYR A 187 -16.51 -16.30 21.28
CA TYR A 187 -17.88 -15.88 20.98
C TYR A 187 -18.81 -17.06 20.80
N VAL A 188 -18.31 -18.15 20.22
CA VAL A 188 -19.01 -19.44 20.18
C VAL A 188 -19.36 -19.91 21.60
N ALA A 189 -18.39 -19.88 22.51
CA ALA A 189 -18.56 -20.26 23.91
C ALA A 189 -19.49 -19.33 24.72
N LEU A 190 -19.64 -18.05 24.34
CA LEU A 190 -20.48 -17.07 25.02
C LEU A 190 -21.92 -17.03 24.47
N ILE A 191 -22.09 -17.16 23.15
CA ILE A 191 -23.40 -17.09 22.50
C ILE A 191 -24.23 -18.33 22.83
N TRP A 192 -23.60 -19.50 22.79
CA TRP A 192 -24.32 -20.77 22.79
C TRP A 192 -24.97 -21.18 24.12
N PRO A 193 -24.32 -21.02 25.28
CA PRO A 193 -24.96 -21.28 26.57
C PRO A 193 -26.08 -20.27 26.85
N ALA A 194 -25.84 -18.99 26.54
CA ALA A 194 -26.80 -17.91 26.79
C ALA A 194 -28.12 -18.10 26.03
N VAL A 195 -28.08 -18.67 24.81
CA VAL A 195 -29.29 -18.91 24.01
C VAL A 195 -29.92 -20.30 24.26
N ALA A 196 -29.18 -21.25 24.82
CA ALA A 196 -29.68 -22.58 25.19
C ALA A 196 -30.48 -22.63 26.50
N ILE A 197 -30.38 -21.60 27.35
CA ILE A 197 -31.10 -21.55 28.64
C ILE A 197 -32.62 -21.57 28.41
N GLY A 198 -33.27 -22.61 28.92
CA GLY A 198 -34.73 -22.71 29.01
C GLY A 198 -35.45 -23.46 27.88
N ASN A 199 -34.74 -24.10 26.93
CA ASN A 199 -35.38 -24.91 25.88
C ASN A 199 -34.52 -26.12 25.45
N ARG A 200 -35.02 -27.36 25.68
CA ARG A 200 -34.31 -28.61 25.36
C ARG A 200 -33.98 -28.78 23.87
N ARG A 201 -34.83 -28.28 22.96
CA ARG A 201 -34.57 -28.33 21.51
C ARG A 201 -33.39 -27.42 21.13
N ARG A 202 -33.29 -26.26 21.78
CA ARG A 202 -32.16 -25.34 21.62
C ARG A 202 -30.87 -25.93 22.20
N PHE A 203 -30.94 -26.65 23.33
CA PHE A 203 -29.79 -27.30 23.94
C PHE A 203 -29.15 -28.38 23.06
N ARG A 204 -29.96 -29.28 22.46
CA ARG A 204 -29.43 -30.32 21.56
C ARG A 204 -28.80 -29.74 20.30
N ALA A 205 -29.47 -28.77 19.68
CA ALA A 205 -28.94 -28.06 18.52
C ALA A 205 -27.61 -27.37 18.86
N THR A 206 -27.54 -26.70 20.01
CA THR A 206 -26.30 -26.10 20.53
C THR A 206 -25.17 -27.12 20.68
N ALA A 207 -25.43 -28.32 21.22
CA ALA A 207 -24.38 -29.35 21.38
C ALA A 207 -23.87 -29.89 20.02
N GLU A 208 -24.78 -30.13 19.07
CA GLU A 208 -24.42 -30.54 17.71
C GLU A 208 -23.60 -29.46 17.00
N TRP A 209 -23.96 -28.18 17.18
CA TRP A 209 -23.21 -27.03 16.66
C TRP A 209 -21.83 -26.91 17.29
N THR A 210 -21.70 -27.18 18.60
CA THR A 210 -20.40 -27.26 19.27
C THR A 210 -19.50 -28.32 18.71
N ALA A 211 -20.04 -29.50 18.42
CA ALA A 211 -19.26 -30.54 17.78
C ALA A 211 -18.78 -30.10 16.39
N VAL A 212 -19.62 -29.44 15.58
CA VAL A 212 -19.24 -28.96 14.24
C VAL A 212 -18.15 -27.89 14.30
N ALA A 213 -18.30 -26.88 15.15
CA ALA A 213 -17.28 -25.84 15.28
C ALA A 213 -15.96 -26.36 15.87
N ALA A 214 -16.03 -27.25 16.86
CA ALA A 214 -14.86 -27.89 17.43
C ALA A 214 -14.13 -28.78 16.40
N ALA A 215 -14.87 -29.52 15.57
CA ALA A 215 -14.29 -30.31 14.49
C ALA A 215 -13.62 -29.43 13.41
N ALA A 216 -14.26 -28.32 13.02
CA ALA A 216 -13.67 -27.37 12.07
C ALA A 216 -12.38 -26.74 12.61
N MET A 217 -12.38 -26.34 13.89
CA MET A 217 -11.19 -25.80 14.56
C MET A 217 -10.10 -26.87 14.73
N GLY A 218 -10.45 -28.09 15.13
CA GLY A 218 -9.52 -29.20 15.22
C GLY A 218 -8.86 -29.53 13.89
N LEU A 219 -9.61 -29.50 12.79
CA LEU A 219 -9.08 -29.67 11.44
C LEU A 219 -8.13 -28.52 11.05
N TYR A 220 -8.49 -27.28 11.39
CA TYR A 220 -7.63 -26.12 11.18
C TYR A 220 -6.30 -26.26 11.94
N LEU A 221 -6.35 -26.57 13.23
CA LEU A 221 -5.16 -26.75 14.08
C LEU A 221 -4.28 -27.91 13.59
N PHE A 222 -4.89 -29.02 13.17
CA PHE A 222 -4.15 -30.14 12.58
C PHE A 222 -3.44 -29.73 11.29
N TRP A 223 -4.15 -29.06 10.37
CA TRP A 223 -3.55 -28.55 9.15
C TRP A 223 -2.44 -27.54 9.44
N ARG A 224 -2.67 -26.60 10.36
CA ARG A 224 -1.71 -25.59 10.81
C ARG A 224 -0.42 -26.25 11.32
N GLN A 225 -0.53 -27.24 12.19
CA GLN A 225 0.62 -28.02 12.67
C GLN A 225 1.34 -28.73 11.52
N SER A 226 0.60 -29.35 10.59
CA SER A 226 1.20 -30.05 9.45
C SER A 226 1.92 -29.13 8.46
N TYR A 227 1.43 -27.90 8.29
CA TYR A 227 1.93 -26.95 7.29
C TYR A 227 3.03 -26.04 7.83
N PHE A 228 2.83 -25.51 9.05
CA PHE A 228 3.75 -24.58 9.71
C PHE A 228 4.65 -25.25 10.77
N GLY A 229 4.48 -26.55 11.07
CA GLY A 229 5.33 -27.23 12.07
C GLY A 229 5.24 -26.61 13.47
N ASP A 230 4.19 -25.86 13.75
CA ASP A 230 3.92 -25.26 15.06
C ASP A 230 2.80 -26.04 15.76
N ALA A 231 3.15 -26.62 16.91
CA ALA A 231 2.22 -27.38 17.75
C ALA A 231 1.55 -26.50 18.82
N SER A 232 1.84 -25.20 18.85
CA SER A 232 1.20 -24.29 19.79
C SER A 232 -0.32 -24.30 19.60
N LEU A 233 -1.07 -24.33 20.71
CA LEU A 233 -2.51 -24.07 20.69
C LEU A 233 -2.81 -22.57 20.55
N ALA A 234 -1.79 -21.72 20.67
CA ALA A 234 -1.90 -20.32 20.37
C ALA A 234 -2.13 -20.11 18.88
N LEU A 235 -3.09 -19.24 18.57
CA LEU A 235 -3.48 -18.92 17.22
C LEU A 235 -2.64 -17.74 16.70
N GLY A 236 -1.35 -17.99 16.41
CA GLY A 236 -0.45 -17.08 15.70
C GLY A 236 -0.04 -15.79 16.46
N PRO A 237 0.11 -14.63 15.79
CA PRO A 237 0.58 -13.35 16.36
C PRO A 237 -0.23 -12.81 17.56
N TRP A 238 -1.42 -13.38 17.79
CA TRP A 238 -2.28 -13.04 18.92
C TRP A 238 -1.68 -13.44 20.26
N ASP A 239 -0.77 -14.41 20.31
CA ASP A 239 -0.03 -14.72 21.54
C ASP A 239 0.83 -13.54 21.98
N ARG A 240 1.42 -12.77 21.06
CA ARG A 240 2.22 -11.58 21.41
C ARG A 240 1.36 -10.37 21.76
N THR A 241 0.17 -10.31 21.19
CA THR A 241 -0.86 -9.34 21.61
C THR A 241 -1.31 -9.73 23.03
N LEU A 242 -1.70 -10.97 23.27
CA LEU A 242 -2.16 -11.52 24.55
C LEU A 242 -1.06 -11.76 25.61
N ALA A 243 0.22 -11.73 25.24
CA ALA A 243 1.34 -11.86 26.19
C ALA A 243 1.90 -10.50 26.61
N GLY A 244 1.47 -9.41 25.95
CA GLY A 244 2.01 -8.08 26.17
C GLY A 244 3.46 -7.99 25.70
N THR A 245 3.71 -7.25 24.61
CA THR A 245 5.08 -6.82 24.31
C THR A 245 5.65 -6.05 25.51
N PRO A 246 6.86 -6.34 26.00
CA PRO A 246 7.46 -5.70 27.19
C PRO A 246 7.76 -4.19 27.05
N ALA A 247 7.38 -3.56 25.94
CA ALA A 247 7.76 -2.21 25.58
C ALA A 247 6.80 -1.13 26.10
N TYR A 248 5.77 -1.50 26.88
CA TYR A 248 4.91 -0.53 27.56
C TYR A 248 4.69 -0.96 29.01
N ASP A 249 5.23 -0.16 29.91
CA ASP A 249 5.28 -0.39 31.37
C ASP A 249 3.91 -0.17 32.04
N GLY A 250 2.88 0.19 31.26
CA GLY A 250 1.51 0.38 31.71
C GLY A 250 0.82 -0.96 31.94
N SER A 251 0.70 -1.36 33.20
CA SER A 251 -0.08 -2.53 33.60
C SER A 251 -1.48 -2.51 32.96
N GLY A 252 -1.99 -3.66 32.51
CA GLY A 252 -3.29 -3.76 31.81
C GLY A 252 -4.48 -3.11 32.55
N LEU A 253 -4.37 -2.86 33.86
CA LEU A 253 -5.35 -2.14 34.66
C LEU A 253 -5.41 -0.63 34.38
N GLU A 254 -4.29 0.03 34.05
CA GLU A 254 -4.29 1.46 33.71
C GLU A 254 -4.94 1.69 32.34
N GLY A 255 -4.60 0.86 31.34
CA GLY A 255 -5.29 0.83 30.05
C GLY A 255 -6.78 0.49 30.19
N PHE A 256 -7.15 -0.37 31.16
CA PHE A 256 -8.55 -0.62 31.52
C PHE A 256 -9.26 0.64 31.98
N LEU A 257 -8.66 1.34 32.94
CA LEU A 257 -9.24 2.51 33.57
C LEU A 257 -9.33 3.69 32.60
N GLU A 258 -8.34 3.87 31.73
CA GLU A 258 -8.37 4.91 30.69
C GLU A 258 -9.49 4.64 29.66
N TYR A 259 -9.60 3.42 29.12
CA TYR A 259 -10.69 3.04 28.20
C TYR A 259 -12.08 3.11 28.85
N THR A 260 -12.22 2.63 30.09
CA THR A 260 -13.50 2.69 30.81
C THR A 260 -13.86 4.12 31.19
N SER A 261 -12.89 4.99 31.53
CA SER A 261 -13.13 6.41 31.84
C SER A 261 -13.61 7.22 30.62
N ASP A 262 -13.16 6.88 29.41
CA ASP A 262 -13.61 7.54 28.18
C ASP A 262 -14.95 7.00 27.65
N ARG A 263 -15.30 5.73 27.93
CA ARG A 263 -16.49 5.06 27.35
C ARG A 263 -17.46 4.45 28.38
N TRP A 264 -17.40 4.87 29.64
CA TRP A 264 -18.32 4.49 30.73
C TRP A 264 -19.84 4.52 30.40
N PRO A 265 -20.37 5.34 29.46
CA PRO A 265 -21.79 5.27 29.10
C PRO A 265 -22.20 3.94 28.43
N LEU A 266 -21.28 3.26 27.73
CA LEU A 266 -21.53 1.93 27.14
C LEU A 266 -21.55 0.85 28.24
N TRP A 267 -20.73 0.98 29.28
CA TRP A 267 -20.73 0.10 30.45
C TRP A 267 -21.96 0.31 31.33
N LEU A 268 -22.42 1.56 31.48
CA LEU A 268 -23.71 1.87 32.09
C LEU A 268 -24.88 1.30 31.30
N ALA A 269 -24.83 1.29 29.97
CA ALA A 269 -25.84 0.62 29.16
C ALA A 269 -25.84 -0.90 29.37
N ALA A 270 -24.66 -1.53 29.46
CA ALA A 270 -24.52 -2.95 29.83
C ALA A 270 -25.09 -3.26 31.23
N LEU A 271 -24.84 -2.39 32.22
CA LEU A 271 -25.44 -2.47 33.55
C LEU A 271 -26.97 -2.24 33.52
N THR A 272 -27.46 -1.38 32.63
CA THR A 272 -28.90 -1.17 32.40
C THR A 272 -29.55 -2.41 31.79
N ILE A 273 -28.83 -3.16 30.95
CA ILE A 273 -29.26 -4.44 30.36
C ILE A 273 -29.31 -5.55 31.42
N LEU A 274 -28.31 -5.64 32.31
CA LEU A 274 -28.36 -6.50 33.50
C LEU A 274 -29.60 -6.20 34.35
N GLY A 275 -29.88 -4.92 34.60
CA GLY A 275 -31.08 -4.47 35.34
C GLY A 275 -32.42 -4.81 34.67
N MET A 276 -32.49 -4.85 33.33
CA MET A 276 -33.72 -5.16 32.59
C MET A 276 -33.90 -6.64 32.22
N SER A 277 -32.82 -7.43 32.20
CA SER A 277 -32.84 -8.88 31.92
C SER A 277 -33.49 -9.71 33.03
N GLY A 278 -33.59 -9.15 34.25
CA GLY A 278 -34.32 -9.76 35.37
C GLY A 278 -35.84 -9.82 35.22
N LEU A 279 -36.44 -9.25 34.17
CA LEU A 279 -37.89 -9.06 34.05
C LEU A 279 -38.61 -9.79 32.89
N ALA A 280 -37.96 -10.65 32.10
CA ALA A 280 -38.67 -11.36 31.00
C ALA A 280 -38.27 -12.83 30.80
N ARG A 281 -39.27 -13.73 30.95
CA ARG A 281 -39.21 -15.15 30.58
C ARG A 281 -39.13 -15.33 29.04
N HIS A 282 -38.48 -16.41 28.60
CA HIS A 282 -38.41 -17.03 27.24
C HIS A 282 -37.59 -16.37 26.08
N SER A 283 -37.23 -15.07 26.10
CA SER A 283 -36.51 -14.42 24.96
C SER A 283 -35.24 -13.63 25.31
N ALA A 284 -34.73 -13.73 26.55
CA ALA A 284 -33.58 -12.95 27.02
C ALA A 284 -32.20 -13.48 26.55
N GLY A 285 -32.09 -14.75 26.16
CA GLY A 285 -30.82 -15.43 25.89
C GLY A 285 -29.90 -14.73 24.87
N PRO A 286 -30.39 -14.32 23.68
CA PRO A 286 -29.57 -13.60 22.70
C PRO A 286 -29.05 -12.24 23.19
N TRP A 287 -29.80 -11.56 24.07
CA TRP A 287 -29.39 -10.27 24.63
C TRP A 287 -28.37 -10.43 25.76
N VAL A 288 -28.48 -11.51 26.54
CA VAL A 288 -27.45 -11.94 27.49
C VAL A 288 -26.17 -12.37 26.76
N ALA A 289 -26.29 -13.03 25.60
CA ALA A 289 -25.15 -13.32 24.73
C ALA A 289 -24.47 -12.04 24.25
N CYS A 290 -25.23 -11.07 23.70
CA CYS A 290 -24.66 -9.78 23.29
C CYS A 290 -23.97 -9.04 24.45
N ALA A 291 -24.53 -9.10 25.66
CA ALA A 291 -23.93 -8.51 26.85
C ALA A 291 -22.68 -9.27 27.34
N GLY A 292 -22.67 -10.60 27.28
CA GLY A 292 -21.51 -11.43 27.60
C GLY A 292 -20.37 -11.27 26.61
N ILE A 293 -20.69 -11.14 25.32
CA ILE A 293 -19.74 -10.75 24.28
C ILE A 293 -19.17 -9.38 24.60
N ALA A 294 -20.01 -8.37 24.87
CA ALA A 294 -19.56 -7.03 25.24
C ALA A 294 -18.67 -7.03 26.51
N ALA A 295 -18.94 -7.89 27.49
CA ALA A 295 -18.11 -8.04 28.68
C ALA A 295 -16.77 -8.74 28.38
N ALA A 296 -16.77 -9.80 27.55
CA ALA A 296 -15.54 -10.48 27.14
C ALA A 296 -14.61 -9.55 26.34
N VAL A 297 -15.16 -8.57 25.63
CA VAL A 297 -14.43 -7.50 24.92
C VAL A 297 -13.69 -6.59 25.87
N ALA A 298 -14.33 -6.23 26.99
CA ALA A 298 -13.71 -5.42 28.04
C ALA A 298 -12.44 -6.08 28.55
N VAL A 299 -12.48 -7.41 28.66
CA VAL A 299 -11.44 -8.23 29.27
C VAL A 299 -10.35 -8.59 28.26
N CYS A 300 -10.73 -9.01 27.05
CA CYS A 300 -9.77 -9.45 26.02
C CYS A 300 -9.14 -8.29 25.26
N GLY A 301 -9.82 -7.14 25.13
CA GLY A 301 -9.33 -5.97 24.40
C GLY A 301 -8.16 -5.24 25.04
N GLN A 302 -7.57 -5.78 26.11
CA GLN A 302 -6.59 -5.08 26.95
C GLN A 302 -5.29 -5.83 27.17
N VAL A 303 -5.21 -7.06 26.71
CA VAL A 303 -3.93 -7.74 26.70
C VAL A 303 -3.25 -7.34 25.39
N GLY A 304 -2.43 -6.29 25.48
CA GLY A 304 -1.40 -5.87 24.51
C GLY A 304 -1.82 -5.23 23.17
N ASP A 305 -3.02 -4.65 23.04
CA ASP A 305 -3.33 -3.81 21.86
C ASP A 305 -2.68 -2.41 22.00
N TRP A 306 -1.49 -2.26 21.43
CA TRP A 306 -0.73 -1.00 21.38
C TRP A 306 -1.33 0.04 20.41
N THR A 307 -2.38 -0.30 19.66
CA THR A 307 -2.91 0.56 18.60
C THR A 307 -3.93 1.58 19.12
N ALA A 308 -3.66 2.88 18.91
CA ALA A 308 -4.63 3.95 19.16
C ALA A 308 -5.93 3.69 18.38
N HIS A 309 -7.10 4.00 18.95
CA HIS A 309 -8.43 3.68 18.40
C HIS A 309 -8.88 2.21 18.55
N HIS A 310 -8.33 1.45 19.50
CA HIS A 310 -8.86 0.18 20.02
C HIS A 310 -9.32 -0.85 18.97
N ARG A 311 -8.37 -1.26 18.12
CA ARG A 311 -8.57 -2.19 16.99
C ARG A 311 -9.32 -3.45 17.38
N VAL A 312 -8.99 -4.03 18.53
CA VAL A 312 -9.61 -5.29 19.00
C VAL A 312 -11.10 -5.12 19.34
N SER A 313 -11.51 -3.96 19.85
CA SER A 313 -12.89 -3.68 20.28
C SER A 313 -13.86 -3.30 19.16
N GLY A 314 -13.37 -2.87 17.99
CA GLY A 314 -14.18 -2.34 16.90
C GLY A 314 -15.29 -3.26 16.42
N PRO A 315 -14.98 -4.55 16.15
CA PRO A 315 -16.00 -5.51 15.74
C PRO A 315 -17.08 -5.79 16.78
N LEU A 316 -16.85 -5.40 18.02
CA LEU A 316 -17.66 -5.80 19.15
C LEU A 316 -18.55 -4.66 19.67
N ALA A 317 -18.24 -3.43 19.25
CA ALA A 317 -19.14 -2.29 19.35
C ALA A 317 -20.51 -2.58 18.72
N ALA A 318 -20.58 -3.37 17.64
CA ALA A 318 -21.84 -3.77 17.02
C ALA A 318 -22.78 -4.50 18.00
N PHE A 319 -22.27 -5.45 18.79
CA PHE A 319 -23.08 -6.21 19.74
C PHE A 319 -23.48 -5.38 20.96
N ALA A 320 -22.59 -4.51 21.44
CA ALA A 320 -22.91 -3.56 22.50
C ALA A 320 -24.02 -2.58 22.06
N LEU A 321 -23.93 -2.05 20.84
CA LEU A 321 -24.93 -1.13 20.28
C LEU A 321 -26.26 -1.82 19.99
N LEU A 322 -26.25 -3.07 19.52
CA LEU A 322 -27.47 -3.88 19.40
C LEU A 322 -28.18 -4.00 20.75
N ALA A 323 -27.44 -4.36 21.79
CA ALA A 323 -28.00 -4.55 23.13
C ALA A 323 -28.53 -3.23 23.71
N LEU A 324 -27.80 -2.12 23.50
CA LEU A 324 -28.26 -0.78 23.84
C LEU A 324 -29.57 -0.42 23.12
N GLY A 325 -29.67 -0.70 21.81
CA GLY A 325 -30.87 -0.45 21.01
C GLY A 325 -32.11 -1.16 21.55
N GLU A 326 -31.97 -2.43 21.91
CA GLU A 326 -33.04 -3.19 22.56
C GLU A 326 -33.40 -2.62 23.94
N GLY A 327 -32.40 -2.19 24.71
CA GLY A 327 -32.63 -1.55 26.00
C GLY A 327 -33.44 -0.26 25.88
N ILE A 328 -33.07 0.62 24.94
CA ILE A 328 -33.81 1.83 24.61
C ILE A 328 -35.25 1.48 24.20
N ARG A 329 -35.42 0.49 23.34
CA ARG A 329 -36.75 0.06 22.88
C ARG A 329 -37.63 -0.41 24.03
N ARG A 330 -37.10 -1.19 24.97
CA ARG A 330 -37.83 -1.65 26.16
C ARG A 330 -38.16 -0.51 27.10
N ALA A 331 -37.23 0.41 27.33
CA ALA A 331 -37.47 1.61 28.12
C ALA A 331 -38.59 2.48 27.50
N VAL A 332 -38.56 2.68 26.18
CA VAL A 332 -39.64 3.36 25.44
C VAL A 332 -40.96 2.61 25.63
N ALA A 333 -41.00 1.29 25.41
CA ALA A 333 -42.23 0.51 25.60
C ALA A 333 -42.80 0.61 27.04
N PHE A 334 -41.93 0.63 28.05
CA PHE A 334 -42.31 0.83 29.44
C PHE A 334 -42.90 2.24 29.68
N LEU A 335 -42.26 3.29 29.17
CA LEU A 335 -42.75 4.67 29.29
C LEU A 335 -44.11 4.87 28.63
N TYR A 336 -44.37 4.18 27.52
CA TYR A 336 -45.66 4.19 26.82
C TYR A 336 -46.71 3.21 27.40
N SER A 337 -46.41 2.53 28.52
CA SER A 337 -47.38 1.64 29.17
C SER A 337 -48.53 2.43 29.85
N PRO A 338 -49.75 1.87 29.95
CA PRO A 338 -50.97 2.63 30.29
C PRO A 338 -51.03 3.34 31.65
N GLY A 339 -50.05 3.16 32.56
CA GLY A 339 -50.09 3.67 33.94
C GLY A 339 -49.33 4.96 34.25
N LEU A 340 -48.57 5.56 33.32
CA LEU A 340 -47.73 6.74 33.58
C LEU A 340 -48.39 8.08 33.14
N PRO A 341 -48.30 9.17 33.94
CA PRO A 341 -48.84 10.48 33.57
C PRO A 341 -48.12 11.09 32.36
N ARG A 342 -48.85 11.78 31.47
CA ARG A 342 -48.34 12.31 30.18
C ARG A 342 -47.09 13.20 30.31
N LEU A 343 -47.03 14.08 31.31
CA LEU A 343 -45.86 14.96 31.53
C LEU A 343 -44.57 14.16 31.82
N SER A 344 -44.68 13.06 32.57
CA SER A 344 -43.54 12.18 32.87
C SER A 344 -43.08 11.39 31.63
N ARG A 345 -43.97 11.17 30.65
CA ARG A 345 -43.65 10.48 29.38
C ARG A 345 -42.84 11.37 28.44
N ASP A 346 -43.24 12.62 28.27
CA ASP A 346 -42.57 13.55 27.35
C ASP A 346 -41.17 13.92 27.87
N ALA A 347 -41.03 14.17 29.18
CA ALA A 347 -39.74 14.44 29.81
C ALA A 347 -38.77 13.24 29.74
N SER A 348 -39.28 12.02 29.99
CA SER A 348 -38.45 10.80 29.95
C SER A 348 -38.03 10.42 28.52
N THR A 349 -38.90 10.63 27.53
CA THR A 349 -38.58 10.39 26.12
C THR A 349 -37.55 11.39 25.62
N LEU A 350 -37.70 12.67 25.97
CA LEU A 350 -36.72 13.71 25.66
C LEU A 350 -35.38 13.42 26.34
N ALA A 351 -35.36 12.99 27.61
CA ALA A 351 -34.15 12.60 28.32
C ALA A 351 -33.45 11.40 27.66
N ALA A 352 -34.19 10.36 27.25
CA ALA A 352 -33.64 9.20 26.54
C ALA A 352 -33.05 9.56 25.17
N VAL A 353 -33.78 10.37 24.37
CA VAL A 353 -33.30 10.86 23.07
C VAL A 353 -32.08 11.76 23.24
N THR A 354 -32.07 12.62 24.27
CA THR A 354 -30.94 13.51 24.58
C THR A 354 -29.72 12.70 25.03
N LEU A 355 -29.91 11.66 25.84
CA LEU A 355 -28.84 10.77 26.27
C LEU A 355 -28.24 9.99 25.07
N VAL A 356 -29.09 9.42 24.21
CA VAL A 356 -28.65 8.73 22.99
C VAL A 356 -27.95 9.69 22.04
N GLY A 357 -28.50 10.89 21.84
CA GLY A 357 -27.89 11.95 21.04
C GLY A 357 -26.55 12.42 21.59
N ALA A 358 -26.42 12.59 22.91
CA ALA A 358 -25.17 12.97 23.57
C ALA A 358 -24.11 11.87 23.49
N VAL A 359 -24.50 10.60 23.66
CA VAL A 359 -23.62 9.44 23.48
C VAL A 359 -23.17 9.33 22.02
N ALA A 360 -24.08 9.52 21.06
CA ALA A 360 -23.77 9.54 19.63
C ALA A 360 -22.77 10.64 19.28
N LEU A 361 -23.02 11.87 19.75
CA LEU A 361 -22.18 13.04 19.47
C LEU A 361 -20.78 12.88 20.09
N ARG A 362 -20.68 12.29 21.29
CA ARG A 362 -19.42 12.05 21.98
C ARG A 362 -18.61 10.90 21.37
N ILE A 363 -19.26 9.89 20.80
CA ILE A 363 -18.59 8.80 20.06
C ILE A 363 -18.14 9.26 18.66
N ALA A 364 -18.95 10.07 17.97
CA ALA A 364 -18.76 10.39 16.55
C ALA A 364 -17.83 11.59 16.28
N VAL A 365 -17.87 12.66 17.08
CA VAL A 365 -17.28 13.96 16.70
C VAL A 365 -15.76 14.06 16.97
N PRO A 366 -15.23 13.66 18.15
CA PRO A 366 -13.78 13.74 18.38
C PRO A 366 -13.01 12.65 17.63
N GLY A 367 -13.53 11.41 17.64
CA GLY A 367 -12.77 10.23 17.22
C GLY A 367 -12.38 10.19 15.74
N LEU A 368 -13.21 10.69 14.82
CA LEU A 368 -12.95 10.61 13.37
C LEU A 368 -12.05 11.75 12.86
N ALA A 369 -12.19 12.95 13.42
CA ALA A 369 -11.31 14.08 13.11
C ALA A 369 -9.92 13.86 13.71
N ASP A 370 -9.85 13.43 14.98
CA ASP A 370 -8.59 13.05 15.63
C ASP A 370 -7.97 11.83 14.95
N ALA A 371 -8.75 10.87 14.47
CA ALA A 371 -8.25 9.76 13.69
C ALA A 371 -7.60 10.19 12.37
N ARG A 372 -8.26 11.05 11.58
CA ARG A 372 -7.67 11.53 10.32
C ARG A 372 -6.37 12.28 10.58
N ALA A 373 -6.33 13.12 11.62
CA ALA A 373 -5.12 13.84 12.01
C ALA A 373 -4.01 12.88 12.52
N SER A 374 -4.35 11.91 13.36
CA SER A 374 -3.41 10.97 13.96
C SER A 374 -2.91 9.88 13.01
N LEU A 375 -3.70 9.49 12.00
CA LEU A 375 -3.31 8.52 10.97
C LEU A 375 -2.48 9.16 9.85
N GLY A 376 -2.75 10.43 9.50
CA GLY A 376 -1.97 11.16 8.50
C GLY A 376 -0.52 11.45 8.91
N ALA A 377 -0.19 11.32 10.20
CA ALA A 377 1.12 11.66 10.76
C ALA A 377 2.03 10.44 11.04
N ARG A 378 1.61 9.20 10.71
CA ARG A 378 2.31 7.98 11.16
C ARG A 378 3.28 7.38 10.12
N PRO A 379 4.47 6.93 10.56
CA PRO A 379 5.44 6.21 9.72
C PRO A 379 5.02 4.77 9.37
N ASP A 380 4.02 4.18 10.04
CA ASP A 380 3.56 2.79 9.83
C ASP A 380 2.51 2.64 8.71
N ASP A 381 2.53 3.51 7.71
CA ASP A 381 1.73 3.35 6.50
C ASP A 381 2.38 2.32 5.56
N PHE A 382 1.57 1.36 5.10
CA PHE A 382 2.01 0.31 4.19
C PHE A 382 2.65 0.88 2.91
N GLY A 383 2.04 1.91 2.33
CA GLY A 383 2.51 2.51 1.08
C GLY A 383 3.88 3.17 1.23
N SER A 384 4.11 3.86 2.35
CA SER A 384 5.43 4.44 2.67
C SER A 384 6.50 3.36 2.83
N ARG A 385 6.21 2.30 3.59
CA ARG A 385 7.15 1.18 3.79
C ARG A 385 7.40 0.38 2.50
N ALA A 386 6.40 0.24 1.65
CA ALA A 386 6.54 -0.36 0.32
C ALA A 386 7.44 0.47 -0.60
N ARG A 387 7.23 1.79 -0.68
CA ARG A 387 8.11 2.70 -1.45
C ARG A 387 9.55 2.66 -0.96
N LEU A 388 9.76 2.57 0.36
CA LEU A 388 11.09 2.39 0.92
C LEU A 388 11.73 1.09 0.42
N GLY A 389 11.02 -0.03 0.51
CA GLY A 389 11.49 -1.32 -0.01
C GLY A 389 11.83 -1.26 -1.51
N GLU A 390 10.99 -0.61 -2.30
CA GLU A 390 11.20 -0.41 -3.73
C GLU A 390 12.43 0.46 -4.03
N SER A 391 12.65 1.52 -3.26
CA SER A 391 13.81 2.42 -3.36
C SER A 391 15.11 1.70 -3.01
N LEU A 392 15.11 0.89 -1.94
CA LEU A 392 16.24 0.05 -1.55
C LEU A 392 16.57 -0.97 -2.65
N ALA A 393 15.55 -1.66 -3.16
CA ALA A 393 15.72 -2.61 -4.25
C ALA A 393 16.19 -1.93 -5.55
N ALA A 394 15.69 -0.72 -5.85
CA ALA A 394 16.13 0.06 -7.00
C ALA A 394 17.60 0.44 -6.88
N THR A 395 18.05 0.89 -5.71
CA THR A 395 19.44 1.30 -5.53
C THR A 395 20.42 0.12 -5.65
N LEU A 396 20.05 -1.04 -5.10
CA LEU A 396 20.86 -2.25 -5.28
C LEU A 396 20.88 -2.68 -6.76
N ARG A 397 19.75 -2.59 -7.47
CA ARG A 397 19.68 -2.84 -8.92
C ARG A 397 20.52 -1.86 -9.74
N GLU A 398 20.58 -0.58 -9.37
CA GLU A 398 21.44 0.41 -10.02
C GLU A 398 22.93 0.09 -9.85
N ALA A 399 23.30 -0.50 -8.71
CA ALA A 399 24.63 -1.06 -8.49
C ALA A 399 24.86 -2.41 -9.20
N GLY A 400 23.87 -2.92 -9.93
CA GLY A 400 23.92 -4.19 -10.66
C GLY A 400 23.79 -5.42 -9.77
N MET A 401 23.17 -5.28 -8.59
CA MET A 401 22.90 -6.38 -7.67
C MET A 401 21.40 -6.68 -7.58
N GLY A 402 21.06 -7.96 -7.52
CA GLY A 402 19.72 -8.41 -7.10
C GLY A 402 19.63 -8.46 -5.58
N VAL A 403 18.44 -8.20 -5.04
CA VAL A 403 18.15 -8.36 -3.60
C VAL A 403 17.68 -9.80 -3.37
N GLN A 404 18.39 -10.54 -2.53
CA GLN A 404 18.06 -11.95 -2.25
C GLN A 404 17.51 -12.13 -0.83
N THR A 405 18.26 -11.70 0.16
CA THR A 405 17.90 -11.81 1.59
C THR A 405 18.09 -10.47 2.27
N VAL A 406 17.05 -10.04 2.99
CA VAL A 406 17.07 -8.81 3.77
C VAL A 406 16.71 -9.13 5.20
N CYS A 407 17.49 -8.61 6.14
CA CYS A 407 17.13 -8.55 7.54
C CYS A 407 16.56 -7.17 7.84
N ALA A 408 15.35 -7.13 8.37
CA ALA A 408 14.68 -5.91 8.78
C ALA A 408 13.62 -6.23 9.84
N ARG A 409 13.11 -5.19 10.50
CA ARG A 409 11.94 -5.32 11.38
C ARG A 409 10.64 -5.15 10.58
N GLY A 410 9.75 -6.13 10.66
CA GLY A 410 8.38 -6.07 10.13
C GLY A 410 8.21 -6.68 8.73
N SER A 411 7.08 -7.38 8.54
CA SER A 411 6.79 -8.23 7.38
C SER A 411 5.78 -7.68 6.37
N GLY A 412 5.37 -6.41 6.53
CA GLY A 412 4.38 -5.73 5.71
C GLY A 412 4.93 -5.09 4.43
N GLY A 413 4.71 -3.79 4.27
CA GLY A 413 5.05 -2.99 3.09
C GLY A 413 6.53 -3.10 2.70
N LEU A 414 7.44 -3.14 3.67
CA LEU A 414 8.87 -3.30 3.37
C LEU A 414 9.14 -4.64 2.63
N ALA A 415 8.59 -5.74 3.13
CA ALA A 415 8.69 -7.04 2.47
C ALA A 415 7.99 -7.04 1.10
N TRP A 416 6.86 -6.32 1.00
CA TRP A 416 6.14 -6.14 -0.26
C TRP A 416 7.00 -5.52 -1.34
N GLY A 417 7.64 -4.37 -1.05
CA GLY A 417 8.42 -3.58 -1.98
C GLY A 417 9.80 -4.15 -2.30
N LEU A 418 10.43 -4.83 -1.33
CA LEU A 418 11.71 -5.51 -1.55
C LEU A 418 11.57 -6.71 -2.48
N GLY A 419 10.52 -7.53 -2.29
CA GLY A 419 10.32 -8.76 -3.05
C GLY A 419 11.41 -9.82 -2.83
N ALA A 420 12.09 -9.79 -1.69
CA ALA A 420 13.21 -10.65 -1.31
C ALA A 420 12.86 -11.54 -0.11
N ASP A 421 13.66 -12.57 0.17
CA ASP A 421 13.55 -13.33 1.42
C ASP A 421 13.81 -12.41 2.62
N LEU A 422 12.98 -12.54 3.66
CA LEU A 422 13.00 -11.66 4.82
C LEU A 422 13.42 -12.45 6.06
N VAL A 423 14.46 -11.97 6.73
CA VAL A 423 14.78 -12.30 8.12
C VAL A 423 14.11 -11.23 8.98
N ASP A 424 12.97 -11.57 9.59
CA ASP A 424 12.18 -10.61 10.34
C ASP A 424 12.64 -10.53 11.80
N LEU A 425 13.27 -9.40 12.15
CA LEU A 425 13.72 -9.15 13.52
C LEU A 425 12.56 -9.00 14.50
N ALA A 426 11.34 -8.66 14.06
CA ALA A 426 10.19 -8.62 14.97
C ALA A 426 9.72 -10.03 15.38
N GLY A 427 10.13 -11.07 14.64
CA GLY A 427 9.63 -12.42 14.81
C GLY A 427 8.17 -12.58 14.41
N ASP A 428 7.62 -11.72 13.54
CA ASP A 428 6.27 -11.89 13.01
C ASP A 428 6.19 -13.01 11.99
N VAL A 429 7.24 -13.17 11.18
CA VAL A 429 7.30 -14.17 10.11
C VAL A 429 8.60 -14.97 10.11
N ASP A 430 9.33 -14.98 11.22
CA ASP A 430 10.57 -15.74 11.40
C ASP A 430 10.49 -16.57 12.68
N ARG A 431 10.39 -17.90 12.54
CA ARG A 431 10.11 -18.79 13.68
C ARG A 431 11.28 -18.87 14.66
N THR A 432 12.50 -18.66 14.19
CA THR A 432 13.69 -18.73 15.05
C THR A 432 13.73 -17.51 15.95
N ILE A 433 13.51 -16.32 15.38
CA ILE A 433 13.41 -15.08 16.16
C ILE A 433 12.18 -15.10 17.07
N GLU A 434 11.05 -15.64 16.60
CA GLU A 434 9.84 -15.81 17.41
C GLU A 434 10.10 -16.66 18.67
N ARG A 435 10.73 -17.83 18.51
CA ARG A 435 10.92 -18.80 19.60
C ARG A 435 12.03 -18.42 20.57
N PHE A 436 13.13 -17.86 20.07
CA PHE A 436 14.33 -17.62 20.87
C PHE A 436 14.60 -16.12 21.13
N GLY A 437 13.75 -15.25 20.59
CA GLY A 437 13.89 -13.80 20.71
C GLY A 437 15.14 -13.26 20.02
N GLN A 438 15.49 -12.02 20.36
CA GLN A 438 16.65 -11.30 19.82
C GLN A 438 17.88 -11.43 20.74
N SER A 439 18.05 -12.58 21.41
CA SER A 439 19.22 -12.77 22.27
C SER A 439 20.51 -12.67 21.45
N ARG A 440 21.59 -12.20 22.08
CA ARG A 440 22.88 -12.02 21.40
C ARG A 440 23.35 -13.30 20.69
N ALA A 441 23.22 -14.45 21.35
CA ALA A 441 23.64 -15.73 20.79
C ALA A 441 22.85 -16.09 19.53
N VAL A 442 21.53 -15.87 19.54
CA VAL A 442 20.67 -16.09 18.38
C VAL A 442 21.03 -15.14 17.24
N LEU A 443 21.21 -13.85 17.51
CA LEU A 443 21.57 -12.91 16.45
C LEU A 443 22.99 -13.14 15.88
N GLU A 444 23.93 -13.62 16.68
CA GLU A 444 25.25 -14.02 16.19
C GLU A 444 25.15 -15.27 15.31
N GLU A 445 24.54 -16.34 15.81
CA GLU A 445 24.50 -17.63 15.11
C GLU A 445 23.48 -17.64 13.97
N TYR A 446 22.23 -17.31 14.24
CA TYR A 446 21.16 -17.42 13.25
C TYR A 446 21.25 -16.30 12.19
N LEU A 447 21.38 -15.04 12.62
CA LEU A 447 21.36 -13.92 11.69
C LEU A 447 22.69 -13.78 10.93
N LEU A 448 23.86 -13.79 11.61
CA LEU A 448 25.14 -13.55 10.94
C LEU A 448 25.80 -14.80 10.35
N ASP A 449 25.67 -15.97 11.01
CA ASP A 449 26.34 -17.21 10.58
C ASP A 449 25.48 -18.12 9.69
N GLN A 450 24.17 -18.26 9.96
CA GLN A 450 23.29 -19.15 9.22
C GLN A 450 22.53 -18.46 8.06
N ARG A 451 21.69 -17.45 8.35
CA ARG A 451 20.89 -16.74 7.34
C ARG A 451 21.73 -15.79 6.50
N ARG A 452 22.76 -15.22 7.12
CA ARG A 452 23.79 -14.36 6.53
C ARG A 452 23.25 -13.36 5.48
N PRO A 453 22.29 -12.48 5.84
CA PRO A 453 21.52 -11.69 4.89
C PRO A 453 22.39 -10.76 4.05
N GLN A 454 21.95 -10.47 2.83
CA GLN A 454 22.65 -9.57 1.93
C GLN A 454 22.58 -8.11 2.42
N LEU A 455 21.42 -7.71 2.95
CA LEU A 455 21.16 -6.37 3.46
C LEU A 455 20.62 -6.48 4.89
N VAL A 456 21.13 -5.66 5.81
CA VAL A 456 20.57 -5.49 7.16
C VAL A 456 20.11 -4.05 7.31
N ARG A 457 18.82 -3.84 7.60
CA ARG A 457 18.24 -2.54 7.93
C ARG A 457 17.93 -2.50 9.42
N LEU A 458 18.50 -1.53 10.11
CA LEU A 458 18.18 -1.21 11.50
C LEU A 458 17.40 0.11 11.52
N GLU A 459 16.23 0.12 12.14
CA GLU A 459 15.35 1.30 12.16
C GLU A 459 15.93 2.45 12.98
N GLU A 460 16.72 2.13 14.00
CA GLU A 460 17.41 3.09 14.84
C GLU A 460 18.83 2.59 15.16
N PRO A 461 19.79 3.50 15.41
CA PRO A 461 21.09 3.13 15.95
C PRO A 461 20.96 2.44 17.32
N GLY A 462 21.76 1.41 17.60
CA GLY A 462 21.77 0.75 18.91
C GLY A 462 20.73 -0.35 19.10
N MET A 463 19.96 -0.73 18.06
CA MET A 463 19.08 -1.91 18.12
C MET A 463 19.84 -3.22 18.35
N LEU A 464 21.14 -3.26 18.03
CA LEU A 464 21.98 -4.42 18.26
C LEU A 464 22.96 -4.15 19.41
N PRO A 465 23.33 -5.18 20.20
CA PRO A 465 24.38 -5.04 21.21
C PRO A 465 25.69 -4.50 20.60
N PRO A 466 26.49 -3.66 21.30
CA PRO A 466 27.71 -3.06 20.75
C PRO A 466 28.77 -4.06 20.26
N SER A 467 28.83 -5.27 20.83
CA SER A 467 29.69 -6.35 20.32
C SER A 467 29.22 -6.86 18.97
N LEU A 468 27.91 -6.96 18.78
CA LEU A 468 27.30 -7.43 17.54
C LEU A 468 27.39 -6.36 16.45
N GLU A 469 27.18 -5.08 16.78
CA GLU A 469 27.40 -3.98 15.82
C GLU A 469 28.85 -3.92 15.32
N ARG A 470 29.83 -4.16 16.21
CA ARG A 470 31.24 -4.25 15.79
C ARG A 470 31.50 -5.42 14.85
N ARG A 471 30.88 -6.57 15.13
CA ARG A 471 30.95 -7.74 14.24
C ARG A 471 30.28 -7.45 12.89
N LEU A 472 29.07 -6.87 12.90
CA LEU A 472 28.37 -6.42 11.70
C LEU A 472 29.24 -5.46 10.88
N ALA A 473 29.87 -4.46 11.50
CA ALA A 473 30.75 -3.50 10.83
C ALA A 473 32.04 -4.13 10.27
N SER A 474 32.44 -5.33 10.73
CA SER A 474 33.57 -6.07 10.17
C SER A 474 33.22 -6.87 8.90
N GLU A 475 31.95 -7.30 8.77
CA GLU A 475 31.46 -8.14 7.68
C GLU A 475 30.58 -7.36 6.66
N TYR A 476 30.08 -6.19 7.04
CA TYR A 476 29.15 -5.37 6.27
C TYR A 476 29.67 -3.95 6.08
N VAL A 477 29.21 -3.33 5.01
CA VAL A 477 29.50 -1.97 4.58
C VAL A 477 28.25 -1.12 4.80
N LEU A 478 28.39 -0.02 5.54
CA LEU A 478 27.31 0.94 5.72
C LEU A 478 27.01 1.64 4.38
N LEU A 479 25.77 1.59 3.93
CA LEU A 479 25.28 2.31 2.76
C LEU A 479 24.87 3.73 3.17
N PRO A 480 25.58 4.76 2.72
CA PRO A 480 25.21 6.14 3.03
C PRO A 480 23.95 6.55 2.26
N GLY A 481 22.90 6.98 2.99
CA GLY A 481 21.77 7.78 2.50
C GLY A 481 21.07 7.26 1.23
N LEU A 482 20.20 6.26 1.39
CA LEU A 482 19.33 5.77 0.31
C LEU A 482 18.06 6.64 0.22
N ALA A 483 18.11 7.58 -0.73
CA ALA A 483 17.06 8.40 -1.37
C ALA A 483 15.72 8.64 -0.63
N GLY A 484 15.54 9.89 -0.19
CA GLY A 484 14.25 10.52 0.15
C GLY A 484 14.10 10.80 1.64
N ASP A 485 14.08 12.08 2.02
CA ASP A 485 13.95 12.64 3.37
C ASP A 485 13.42 11.69 4.49
N ALA A 486 14.27 11.46 5.49
CA ALA A 486 13.90 11.22 6.89
C ALA A 486 13.20 9.89 7.30
N GLU A 487 13.84 8.74 7.06
CA GLU A 487 13.70 7.61 7.99
C GLU A 487 15.02 7.30 8.70
N ARG A 488 14.98 7.26 10.04
CA ARG A 488 16.10 7.30 11.00
C ARG A 488 16.97 6.03 11.06
N GLY A 489 17.04 5.25 9.99
CA GLY A 489 17.66 3.92 9.97
C GLY A 489 19.07 3.85 9.39
N THR A 490 19.77 2.75 9.70
CA THR A 490 21.05 2.39 9.07
C THR A 490 20.88 1.18 8.15
N HIS A 491 21.58 1.21 7.02
CA HIS A 491 21.53 0.16 6.01
C HIS A 491 22.92 -0.43 5.82
N TRP A 492 23.05 -1.75 6.01
CA TRP A 492 24.32 -2.46 5.97
C TRP A 492 24.29 -3.49 4.86
N LEU A 493 25.14 -3.32 3.85
CA LEU A 493 25.31 -4.27 2.76
C LEU A 493 26.43 -5.23 3.08
N ARG A 494 26.20 -6.51 2.88
CA ARG A 494 27.22 -7.52 3.14
C ARG A 494 28.42 -7.36 2.21
N ARG A 495 29.64 -7.28 2.76
CA ARG A 495 30.88 -7.03 2.00
C ARG A 495 31.12 -8.09 0.93
N GLU A 496 30.78 -9.35 1.20
CA GLU A 496 30.94 -10.43 0.22
C GLU A 496 30.07 -10.25 -1.04
N SER A 497 28.96 -9.51 -0.95
CA SER A 497 28.11 -9.19 -2.11
C SER A 497 28.82 -8.29 -3.13
N LEU A 498 29.86 -7.59 -2.70
CA LEU A 498 30.70 -6.73 -3.55
C LEU A 498 31.92 -7.47 -4.11
N ARG A 499 32.16 -8.73 -3.70
CA ARG A 499 33.31 -9.51 -4.18
C ARG A 499 32.96 -10.23 -5.49
N ALA A 500 33.96 -10.36 -6.36
CA ALA A 500 33.82 -11.14 -7.59
C ALA A 500 33.71 -12.63 -7.27
N GLN A 501 32.72 -13.30 -7.86
CA GLN A 501 32.59 -14.76 -7.72
C GLN A 501 33.53 -15.48 -8.70
N PRO A 502 34.16 -16.60 -8.30
CA PRO A 502 34.93 -17.42 -9.21
C PRO A 502 34.05 -17.94 -10.36
N GLY A 503 34.42 -17.65 -11.60
CA GLY A 503 33.76 -18.19 -12.79
C GLY A 503 32.61 -17.37 -13.36
N ASP A 504 32.49 -16.07 -13.06
CA ASP A 504 31.47 -15.19 -13.68
C ASP A 504 31.60 -15.26 -15.22
N PRO A 505 30.65 -15.93 -15.92
CA PRO A 505 30.84 -16.29 -17.32
C PRO A 505 30.75 -15.04 -18.21
N GLY A 506 31.84 -14.72 -18.90
CA GLY A 506 31.93 -13.60 -19.83
C GLY A 506 32.94 -12.51 -19.46
N ALA A 507 33.58 -12.58 -18.29
CA ALA A 507 34.69 -11.68 -17.94
C ALA A 507 36.03 -12.23 -18.44
N THR A 508 36.70 -11.46 -19.29
CA THR A 508 38.05 -11.75 -19.81
C THR A 508 39.09 -11.14 -18.87
N PRO A 509 40.15 -11.88 -18.47
CA PRO A 509 41.27 -11.29 -17.74
C PRO A 509 41.93 -10.16 -18.53
N MET A 510 42.25 -9.03 -17.89
CA MET A 510 42.84 -7.85 -18.56
C MET A 510 44.13 -7.32 -17.88
N ASP A 511 44.27 -7.50 -16.56
CA ASP A 511 45.38 -7.01 -15.71
C ASP A 511 45.92 -5.62 -16.10
N VAL A 512 45.01 -4.63 -16.18
CA VAL A 512 45.35 -3.24 -16.51
C VAL A 512 45.48 -2.43 -15.23
N SER A 513 46.62 -1.76 -15.03
CA SER A 513 46.88 -0.90 -13.85
C SER A 513 46.56 0.56 -14.16
N PHE A 514 45.95 1.26 -13.21
CA PHE A 514 45.61 2.68 -13.27
C PHE A 514 46.35 3.42 -12.15
N GLY A 515 47.29 4.29 -12.54
CA GLY A 515 48.08 5.12 -11.62
C GLY A 515 48.99 4.34 -10.66
N GLY A 516 49.12 3.01 -10.84
CA GLY A 516 49.79 2.14 -9.88
C GLY A 516 48.98 1.86 -8.60
N GLU A 517 47.73 2.35 -8.52
CA GLU A 517 46.91 2.32 -7.30
C GLU A 517 45.72 1.34 -7.37
N LEU A 518 45.24 1.06 -8.58
CA LEU A 518 44.08 0.22 -8.83
C LEU A 518 44.32 -0.62 -10.09
N ALA A 519 43.92 -1.89 -10.09
CA ALA A 519 44.02 -2.77 -11.24
C ALA A 519 42.65 -3.30 -11.67
N LEU A 520 42.35 -3.23 -12.96
CA LEU A 520 41.27 -3.96 -13.60
C LEU A 520 41.76 -5.37 -13.92
N ALA A 521 41.38 -6.32 -13.07
CA ALA A 521 41.78 -7.72 -13.17
C ALA A 521 41.06 -8.43 -14.32
N ALA A 522 39.77 -8.17 -14.52
CA ALA A 522 38.97 -8.72 -15.61
C ALA A 522 37.82 -7.78 -15.96
N ALA A 523 37.34 -7.84 -17.20
CA ALA A 523 36.11 -7.18 -17.60
C ALA A 523 35.31 -8.03 -18.60
N GLY A 524 34.00 -7.89 -18.57
CA GLY A 524 33.07 -8.63 -19.40
C GLY A 524 31.80 -7.85 -19.68
N VAL A 525 30.98 -8.38 -20.59
CA VAL A 525 29.73 -7.73 -21.00
C VAL A 525 28.61 -8.74 -21.11
N ASN A 526 27.45 -8.38 -20.58
CA ASN A 526 26.27 -9.23 -20.60
C ASN A 526 24.98 -8.40 -20.87
N PRO A 527 24.16 -8.74 -21.88
CA PRO A 527 24.46 -9.70 -22.95
C PRO A 527 25.56 -9.18 -23.90
N PRO A 528 26.28 -10.07 -24.60
CA PRO A 528 27.33 -9.68 -25.55
C PRO A 528 26.81 -8.99 -26.82
N ALA A 529 25.49 -9.01 -27.04
CA ALA A 529 24.81 -8.31 -28.12
C ALA A 529 23.46 -7.76 -27.61
N VAL A 530 23.09 -6.56 -28.05
CA VAL A 530 21.82 -5.91 -27.68
C VAL A 530 21.24 -5.15 -28.88
N ALA A 531 19.93 -4.97 -28.94
CA ALA A 531 19.30 -4.08 -29.92
C ALA A 531 19.38 -2.60 -29.49
N PRO A 532 19.29 -1.63 -30.42
CA PRO A 532 19.07 -0.22 -30.06
C PRO A 532 17.87 -0.06 -29.14
N GLY A 533 18.02 0.79 -28.12
CA GLY A 533 17.04 0.97 -27.06
C GLY A 533 17.12 -0.10 -25.95
N GLY A 534 17.98 -1.12 -26.09
CA GLY A 534 18.30 -2.04 -25.01
C GLY A 534 19.43 -1.53 -24.11
N ALA A 535 19.87 -2.38 -23.18
CA ALA A 535 20.95 -2.07 -22.25
C ALA A 535 21.96 -3.21 -22.16
N VAL A 536 23.22 -2.86 -21.94
CA VAL A 536 24.32 -3.80 -21.70
C VAL A 536 24.85 -3.61 -20.29
N GLU A 537 25.22 -4.69 -19.62
CA GLU A 537 25.88 -4.66 -18.32
C GLU A 537 27.36 -4.93 -18.50
N VAL A 538 28.21 -3.97 -18.09
CA VAL A 538 29.66 -4.11 -18.10
C VAL A 538 30.12 -4.55 -16.73
N VAL A 539 30.55 -5.80 -16.63
CA VAL A 539 31.07 -6.43 -15.41
C VAL A 539 32.57 -6.16 -15.33
N GLN A 540 33.05 -5.70 -14.18
CA GLN A 540 34.42 -5.27 -13.96
C GLN A 540 34.92 -5.85 -12.66
N HIS A 541 36.08 -6.50 -12.68
CA HIS A 541 36.74 -7.04 -11.50
C HIS A 541 37.95 -6.19 -11.18
N TRP A 542 37.95 -5.58 -10.00
CA TRP A 542 38.95 -4.64 -9.54
C TRP A 542 39.78 -5.24 -8.40
N ARG A 543 41.07 -4.88 -8.38
CA ARG A 543 42.00 -5.24 -7.30
C ARG A 543 42.75 -3.99 -6.85
N ARG A 544 42.94 -3.84 -5.55
CA ARG A 544 43.74 -2.76 -4.96
C ARG A 544 45.23 -2.98 -5.24
N LEU A 545 45.94 -1.90 -5.58
CA LEU A 545 47.41 -1.84 -5.59
C LEU A 545 47.90 -0.84 -4.52
N GLU A 546 49.22 -0.68 -4.39
CA GLU A 546 49.82 0.26 -3.44
C GLU A 546 50.75 1.27 -4.11
N PRO A 547 50.65 2.57 -3.74
CA PRO A 547 49.74 3.16 -2.75
C PRO A 547 48.26 3.16 -3.22
N ALA A 548 47.29 3.23 -2.31
CA ALA A 548 45.87 3.27 -2.66
C ALA A 548 45.22 4.58 -2.18
N ARG A 549 44.46 5.25 -3.04
CA ARG A 549 43.66 6.44 -2.70
C ARG A 549 42.17 6.12 -2.70
N SER A 550 41.36 7.08 -2.28
CA SER A 550 39.89 7.00 -2.32
C SER A 550 39.32 8.10 -3.21
N GLY A 551 38.06 7.96 -3.61
CA GLY A 551 37.35 8.95 -4.42
C GLY A 551 37.49 8.75 -5.93
N GLN A 552 38.06 7.62 -6.36
CA GLN A 552 38.12 7.28 -7.78
C GLN A 552 36.71 7.05 -8.34
N GLN A 553 36.53 7.49 -9.58
CA GLN A 553 35.33 7.24 -10.36
C GLN A 553 35.67 6.36 -11.55
N VAL A 554 34.73 5.53 -11.96
CA VAL A 554 34.85 4.72 -13.17
C VAL A 554 33.94 5.30 -14.23
N ARG A 555 34.50 5.49 -15.42
CA ARG A 555 33.77 5.83 -16.63
C ARG A 555 33.86 4.66 -17.60
N VAL A 556 32.71 4.15 -18.01
CA VAL A 556 32.64 3.17 -19.09
C VAL A 556 32.05 3.85 -20.32
N THR A 557 32.77 3.77 -21.44
CA THR A 557 32.43 4.39 -22.71
C THR A 557 32.26 3.33 -23.78
N LEU A 558 31.12 3.32 -24.45
CA LEU A 558 30.84 2.59 -25.68
C LEU A 558 31.20 3.49 -26.87
N ARG A 559 32.15 3.06 -27.70
CA ARG A 559 32.56 3.75 -28.93
C ARG A 559 32.03 3.03 -30.15
N GLY A 560 31.16 3.69 -30.91
CA GLY A 560 30.55 3.13 -32.11
C GLY A 560 31.42 3.28 -33.36
N PRO A 561 31.07 2.55 -34.43
CA PRO A 561 31.83 2.53 -35.69
C PRO A 561 31.83 3.90 -36.41
N ASN A 562 30.80 4.72 -36.18
CA ASN A 562 30.62 6.04 -36.80
C ASN A 562 31.11 7.19 -35.90
N GLY A 563 31.95 6.88 -34.90
CA GLY A 563 32.45 7.88 -33.93
C GLY A 563 31.46 8.25 -32.82
N GLU A 564 30.30 7.59 -32.76
CA GLU A 564 29.33 7.71 -31.66
C GLU A 564 29.98 7.33 -30.33
N ARG A 565 29.66 8.06 -29.26
CA ARG A 565 30.15 7.75 -27.91
C ARG A 565 29.01 7.83 -26.91
N PHE A 566 28.79 6.73 -26.20
CA PHE A 566 27.86 6.67 -25.08
C PHE A 566 28.65 6.31 -23.84
N TRP A 567 28.46 7.01 -22.74
CA TRP A 567 29.22 6.71 -21.52
C TRP A 567 28.34 6.80 -20.29
N ARG A 568 28.76 6.07 -19.27
CA ARG A 568 28.24 6.18 -17.91
C ARG A 568 29.41 6.32 -16.96
N GLN A 569 29.26 7.18 -15.95
CA GLN A 569 30.28 7.44 -14.94
C GLN A 569 29.64 7.39 -13.57
N ARG A 570 30.36 6.83 -12.60
CA ARG A 570 30.00 6.89 -11.17
C ARG A 570 31.22 6.62 -10.29
N ALA A 571 31.09 6.87 -8.99
CA ALA A 571 32.08 6.42 -8.01
C ALA A 571 32.26 4.89 -8.06
N LEU A 572 33.49 4.42 -7.95
CA LEU A 572 33.82 2.99 -7.91
C LEU A 572 33.04 2.30 -6.76
N LEU A 573 32.39 1.17 -7.04
CA LEU A 573 31.45 0.49 -6.14
C LEU A 573 30.37 1.42 -5.53
N SER A 574 29.87 2.37 -6.32
CA SER A 574 28.91 3.40 -5.89
C SER A 574 29.40 4.29 -4.74
N GLY A 575 30.71 4.26 -4.44
CA GLY A 575 31.29 4.98 -3.31
C GLY A 575 31.06 4.32 -1.94
N TRP A 576 30.44 3.14 -1.87
CA TRP A 576 30.08 2.50 -0.61
C TRP A 576 31.29 1.94 0.14
N LEU A 577 32.26 1.37 -0.58
CA LEU A 577 33.47 0.80 0.00
C LEU A 577 34.72 1.42 -0.64
N PRO A 578 35.40 2.35 0.06
CA PRO A 578 36.63 2.97 -0.44
C PRO A 578 37.74 1.94 -0.72
N VAL A 579 38.52 2.15 -1.78
CA VAL A 579 39.63 1.25 -2.18
C VAL A 579 40.64 1.02 -1.05
N THR A 580 40.87 2.03 -0.21
CA THR A 580 41.76 1.93 0.95
C THR A 580 41.35 0.87 1.97
N ARG A 581 40.07 0.46 1.99
CA ARG A 581 39.55 -0.59 2.88
C ARG A 581 39.57 -1.99 2.26
N TRP A 582 39.96 -2.12 0.99
CA TRP A 582 40.06 -3.42 0.32
C TRP A 582 41.32 -4.15 0.78
N GLU A 583 41.21 -5.47 0.98
CA GLU A 583 42.34 -6.35 1.21
C GLU A 583 43.07 -6.63 -0.12
N ARG A 584 44.38 -6.87 -0.08
CA ARG A 584 45.18 -7.09 -1.29
C ARG A 584 44.76 -8.33 -2.10
N SER A 585 44.26 -9.35 -1.41
CA SER A 585 43.77 -10.60 -2.00
C SER A 585 42.35 -10.49 -2.56
N GLU A 586 41.59 -9.45 -2.20
CA GLU A 586 40.22 -9.30 -2.66
C GLU A 586 40.16 -8.87 -4.12
N ARG A 587 39.19 -9.45 -4.83
CA ARG A 587 38.72 -8.95 -6.11
C ARG A 587 37.31 -8.44 -5.90
N MET A 588 37.11 -7.15 -6.12
CA MET A 588 35.80 -6.51 -6.03
C MET A 588 35.12 -6.51 -7.40
N GLN A 589 33.81 -6.70 -7.42
CA GLN A 589 33.02 -6.74 -8.63
C GLN A 589 32.15 -5.49 -8.73
N GLU A 590 32.20 -4.86 -9.89
CA GLU A 590 31.34 -3.76 -10.25
C GLU A 590 30.56 -4.09 -11.52
N ARG A 591 29.26 -3.78 -11.52
CA ARG A 591 28.37 -3.98 -12.66
C ARG A 591 27.78 -2.66 -13.09
N MET A 592 28.16 -2.17 -14.26
CA MET A 592 27.68 -0.90 -14.78
C MET A 592 26.74 -1.11 -15.96
N ARG A 593 25.45 -0.83 -15.77
CA ARG A 593 24.45 -0.88 -16.84
C ARG A 593 24.53 0.37 -17.71
N ILE A 594 24.69 0.20 -19.02
CA ILE A 594 24.72 1.28 -20.01
C ILE A 594 23.56 1.09 -20.97
N GLU A 595 22.71 2.11 -21.09
CA GLU A 595 21.62 2.12 -22.06
C GLU A 595 22.16 2.50 -23.43
N VAL A 596 21.88 1.69 -24.44
CA VAL A 596 22.24 1.95 -25.84
C VAL A 596 21.08 2.72 -26.47
N PRO A 597 21.26 3.98 -26.90
CA PRO A 597 20.16 4.77 -27.45
C PRO A 597 19.49 4.08 -28.64
N ALA A 598 18.19 4.32 -28.83
CA ALA A 598 17.45 3.79 -29.99
C ALA A 598 18.00 4.31 -31.34
N SER A 599 18.73 5.43 -31.33
CA SER A 599 19.38 6.02 -32.49
C SER A 599 20.79 5.46 -32.78
N ALA A 600 21.29 4.52 -31.97
CA ALA A 600 22.63 3.96 -32.13
C ALA A 600 22.78 3.22 -33.48
N SER A 601 23.91 3.45 -34.15
CA SER A 601 24.23 2.85 -35.45
C SER A 601 24.46 1.33 -35.38
N GLU A 602 24.23 0.64 -36.50
CA GLU A 602 24.56 -0.79 -36.59
C GLU A 602 26.05 -1.08 -36.64
N GLY A 603 26.57 -1.88 -35.70
CA GLY A 603 27.93 -2.38 -35.78
C GLY A 603 28.60 -2.70 -34.44
N ARG A 604 29.90 -3.01 -34.50
CA ARG A 604 30.69 -3.34 -33.31
C ARG A 604 30.97 -2.09 -32.50
N TYR A 605 30.74 -2.14 -31.20
CA TYR A 605 31.11 -1.08 -30.27
C TYR A 605 32.32 -1.53 -29.47
N GLU A 606 33.29 -0.64 -29.31
CA GLU A 606 34.41 -0.87 -28.40
C GLU A 606 34.06 -0.34 -27.01
N ILE A 607 34.37 -1.12 -25.98
CA ILE A 607 34.24 -0.68 -24.59
C ILE A 607 35.58 -0.18 -24.11
N GLU A 608 35.56 1.05 -23.63
CA GLU A 608 36.69 1.72 -22.99
C GLU A 608 36.34 1.99 -21.52
N ILE A 609 37.20 1.50 -20.62
CA ILE A 609 37.06 1.70 -19.17
C ILE A 609 38.14 2.68 -18.72
N SER A 610 37.75 3.87 -18.28
CA SER A 610 38.66 4.88 -17.73
C SER A 610 38.42 5.05 -16.24
N VAL A 611 39.50 5.29 -15.49
CA VAL A 611 39.45 5.68 -14.07
C VAL A 611 39.70 7.18 -13.98
N LEU A 612 38.90 7.88 -13.19
CA LEU A 612 39.05 9.29 -12.89
C LEU A 612 39.39 9.46 -11.41
N ASP A 613 40.21 10.44 -11.09
CA ASP A 613 40.49 10.83 -9.70
C ASP A 613 39.32 11.61 -9.08
N ALA A 614 39.47 11.99 -7.81
CA ALA A 614 38.47 12.75 -7.08
C ALA A 614 38.21 14.16 -7.67
N ALA A 615 39.17 14.72 -8.43
CA ALA A 615 39.04 15.99 -9.12
C ALA A 615 38.45 15.84 -10.54
N GLY A 616 38.19 14.61 -10.99
CA GLY A 616 37.68 14.29 -12.32
C GLY A 616 38.76 14.19 -13.40
N GLY A 617 40.04 14.25 -13.02
CA GLY A 617 41.18 14.03 -13.91
C GLY A 617 41.34 12.56 -14.28
N GLU A 618 41.71 12.26 -15.52
CA GLU A 618 41.89 10.87 -15.98
C GLU A 618 43.19 10.28 -15.42
N VAL A 619 43.08 9.09 -14.80
CA VAL A 619 44.20 8.36 -14.21
C VAL A 619 44.90 7.56 -15.31
N PRO A 620 46.22 7.71 -15.49
CA PRO A 620 46.96 6.98 -16.53
C PRO A 620 46.84 5.47 -16.38
N SER A 621 46.59 4.75 -17.48
CA SER A 621 46.54 3.29 -17.53
C SER A 621 47.83 2.69 -18.11
N SER A 622 48.21 1.48 -17.68
CA SER A 622 49.40 0.76 -18.17
C SER A 622 49.25 0.26 -19.61
N SER A 623 48.02 0.04 -20.05
CA SER A 623 47.64 -0.34 -21.41
C SER A 623 46.21 0.12 -21.69
N ARG A 624 45.79 0.14 -22.96
CA ARG A 624 44.39 0.48 -23.30
C ARG A 624 43.46 -0.65 -22.81
N PRO A 625 42.57 -0.40 -21.85
CA PRO A 625 41.60 -1.38 -21.38
C PRO A 625 40.47 -1.49 -22.43
N GLN A 626 40.69 -2.31 -23.45
CA GLN A 626 39.72 -2.51 -24.53
C GLN A 626 39.12 -3.92 -24.48
N ALA A 627 37.81 -3.98 -24.35
CA ALA A 627 37.02 -5.18 -24.63
C ALA A 627 36.12 -4.91 -25.83
N GLN A 628 36.12 -5.78 -26.84
CA GLN A 628 35.27 -5.62 -28.02
C GLN A 628 33.88 -6.18 -27.75
N LEU A 629 32.84 -5.37 -27.96
CA LEU A 629 31.46 -5.79 -27.88
C LEU A 629 30.87 -5.93 -29.30
N HIS A 630 30.30 -7.09 -29.60
CA HIS A 630 29.56 -7.30 -30.84
C HIS A 630 28.09 -6.92 -30.64
N VAL A 631 27.79 -5.63 -30.70
CA VAL A 631 26.40 -5.21 -30.76
C VAL A 631 25.87 -5.49 -32.16
N ALA A 632 25.16 -6.61 -32.35
CA ALA A 632 24.34 -6.80 -33.54
C ALA A 632 23.14 -5.85 -33.46
N VAL A 633 23.35 -4.58 -33.78
CA VAL A 633 22.30 -3.56 -33.88
C VAL A 633 21.51 -3.77 -35.18
N GLY A 634 20.98 -4.97 -35.41
CA GLY A 634 20.44 -5.39 -36.70
C GLY A 634 18.95 -5.30 -36.87
N ARG A 635 18.52 -4.63 -37.95
CA ARG A 635 17.15 -4.61 -38.50
C ARG A 635 16.50 -6.01 -38.61
N ALA A 636 17.29 -7.09 -38.56
CA ALA A 636 16.84 -8.47 -38.72
C ALA A 636 15.99 -8.99 -37.54
N GLN A 637 16.25 -8.60 -36.29
CA GLN A 637 15.48 -9.13 -35.14
C GLN A 637 14.19 -8.34 -34.88
N ALA A 638 14.20 -7.03 -35.16
CA ALA A 638 13.01 -6.19 -35.22
C ALA A 638 12.05 -6.68 -36.32
N ARG A 639 12.59 -7.14 -37.47
CA ARG A 639 11.80 -7.85 -38.49
C ARG A 639 11.18 -9.12 -37.93
N SER A 640 11.86 -9.94 -37.12
CA SER A 640 11.25 -11.17 -36.57
C SER A 640 10.12 -10.89 -35.58
N ARG A 641 10.24 -9.87 -34.71
CA ARG A 641 9.20 -9.49 -33.76
C ARG A 641 8.05 -8.76 -34.44
N ALA A 642 8.32 -7.81 -35.34
CA ALA A 642 7.28 -7.12 -36.11
C ALA A 642 6.56 -8.07 -37.08
N ARG A 643 7.27 -9.04 -37.67
CA ARG A 643 6.69 -10.07 -38.52
C ARG A 643 5.93 -11.11 -37.70
N ALA A 644 6.40 -11.52 -36.52
CA ALA A 644 5.63 -12.37 -35.61
C ALA A 644 4.36 -11.67 -35.11
N THR A 645 4.44 -10.39 -34.73
CA THR A 645 3.28 -9.58 -34.35
C THR A 645 2.33 -9.35 -35.54
N ALA A 646 2.83 -9.10 -36.75
CA ALA A 646 2.02 -8.95 -37.96
C ALA A 646 1.42 -10.29 -38.45
N GLU A 647 2.10 -11.41 -38.23
CA GLU A 647 1.62 -12.76 -38.56
C GLU A 647 0.56 -13.25 -37.56
N ILE A 648 0.66 -12.84 -36.29
CA ILE A 648 -0.39 -13.01 -35.27
C ILE A 648 -1.61 -12.15 -35.62
N LEU A 649 -1.40 -10.87 -35.93
CA LEU A 649 -2.47 -9.93 -36.29
C LEU A 649 -3.15 -10.23 -37.63
N SER A 650 -2.47 -10.89 -38.58
CA SER A 650 -3.07 -11.29 -39.86
C SER A 650 -3.82 -12.62 -39.81
N ARG A 651 -3.61 -13.44 -38.77
CA ARG A 651 -4.32 -14.71 -38.53
C ARG A 651 -5.58 -14.55 -37.68
N GLU A 652 -5.78 -13.42 -36.99
CA GLU A 652 -7.04 -13.14 -36.29
C GLU A 652 -8.16 -12.71 -37.26
N SER A 653 -9.11 -13.62 -37.49
CA SER A 653 -10.20 -13.48 -38.47
C SER A 653 -11.22 -12.38 -38.17
N ASN A 654 -11.18 -11.78 -36.98
CA ASN A 654 -12.18 -10.80 -36.50
C ASN A 654 -11.80 -9.34 -36.77
N LEU A 655 -10.68 -9.07 -37.46
CA LEU A 655 -10.27 -7.70 -37.79
C LEU A 655 -10.97 -7.17 -39.06
N PRO A 656 -11.48 -5.91 -39.05
CA PRO A 656 -12.07 -5.26 -40.22
C PRO A 656 -11.10 -5.20 -41.41
N ALA A 657 -11.61 -5.39 -42.63
CA ALA A 657 -10.80 -5.53 -43.84
C ALA A 657 -9.87 -4.33 -44.14
N ASP A 658 -10.28 -3.12 -43.78
CA ASP A 658 -9.48 -1.89 -43.97
C ASP A 658 -8.22 -1.87 -43.08
N THR A 659 -8.25 -2.55 -41.93
CA THR A 659 -7.10 -2.68 -41.01
C THR A 659 -6.08 -3.69 -41.52
N ARG A 660 -6.54 -4.79 -42.15
CA ARG A 660 -5.67 -5.75 -42.84
C ARG A 660 -4.97 -5.13 -44.05
N ALA A 661 -5.68 -4.30 -44.82
CA ALA A 661 -5.10 -3.60 -45.98
C ALA A 661 -4.03 -2.59 -45.57
N ARG A 662 -4.21 -1.85 -44.47
CA ARG A 662 -3.24 -0.86 -43.98
C ARG A 662 -2.01 -1.47 -43.32
N ALA A 663 -2.13 -2.67 -42.73
CA ALA A 663 -0.99 -3.43 -42.23
C ALA A 663 -0.10 -4.00 -43.35
N ALA A 664 -0.69 -4.28 -44.52
CA ALA A 664 0.01 -4.83 -45.67
C ALA A 664 0.82 -3.80 -46.49
N ILE A 665 0.51 -2.50 -46.40
CA ILE A 665 1.11 -1.44 -47.25
C ILE A 665 2.54 -1.03 -46.80
N SER A 666 3.08 -1.58 -45.72
CA SER A 666 4.38 -1.20 -45.14
C SER A 666 5.54 -2.14 -45.53
N GLU A 667 5.75 -2.38 -46.82
CA GLU A 667 6.98 -3.06 -47.29
C GLU A 667 8.14 -2.09 -47.55
N ASP A 668 7.89 -0.80 -47.76
CA ASP A 668 8.92 0.18 -48.12
C ASP A 668 9.16 1.22 -47.00
N GLY A 669 10.20 0.95 -46.19
CA GLY A 669 10.48 1.57 -44.89
C GLY A 669 10.97 3.03 -44.89
N SER A 670 10.47 3.89 -45.79
CA SER A 670 10.94 5.28 -45.92
C SER A 670 10.05 6.35 -45.25
N ARG A 671 8.89 5.99 -44.67
CA ARG A 671 7.95 6.95 -44.05
C ARG A 671 7.42 6.53 -42.67
N ALA A 672 8.28 6.05 -41.77
CA ALA A 672 7.86 5.58 -40.43
C ALA A 672 7.54 6.67 -39.39
N ALA A 673 7.67 7.97 -39.71
CA ALA A 673 7.45 9.06 -38.74
C ALA A 673 5.97 9.32 -38.35
N PRO A 674 4.94 9.04 -39.18
CA PRO A 674 3.55 9.24 -38.76
C PRO A 674 2.95 8.07 -37.96
N HIS A 675 3.56 6.88 -37.99
CA HIS A 675 2.97 5.67 -37.41
C HIS A 675 3.12 5.56 -35.89
N LEU A 676 4.01 6.34 -35.27
CA LEU A 676 4.05 6.50 -33.81
C LEU A 676 2.79 7.20 -33.27
N ARG A 677 2.04 7.96 -34.08
CA ARG A 677 0.76 8.56 -33.64
C ARG A 677 -0.36 7.53 -33.46
N LEU A 678 -0.24 6.33 -34.03
CA LEU A 678 -1.26 5.28 -33.94
C LEU A 678 -1.10 4.37 -32.70
N ALA A 679 0.08 4.34 -32.08
CA ALA A 679 0.30 3.67 -30.79
C ALA A 679 -0.32 4.42 -29.59
N HIS A 680 -0.81 5.65 -29.80
CA HIS A 680 -1.35 6.52 -28.75
C HIS A 680 -2.87 6.40 -28.52
N SER A 681 -3.58 5.51 -29.21
CA SER A 681 -5.03 5.36 -29.04
C SER A 681 -5.38 4.24 -28.07
N VAL A 682 -6.42 4.51 -27.27
CA VAL A 682 -7.10 3.69 -26.24
C VAL A 682 -7.23 2.19 -26.57
N ARG A 683 -7.14 1.79 -27.85
CA ARG A 683 -7.18 0.39 -28.30
C ARG A 683 -5.93 -0.45 -28.03
N GLY A 684 -4.76 0.15 -27.78
CA GLY A 684 -3.57 -0.60 -27.32
C GLY A 684 -3.80 -1.30 -25.97
N LEU A 685 -4.75 -0.80 -25.17
CA LEU A 685 -5.20 -1.39 -23.91
C LEU A 685 -6.25 -2.49 -24.11
N GLU A 686 -6.97 -2.57 -25.23
CA GLU A 686 -7.87 -3.71 -25.50
C GLU A 686 -7.07 -4.99 -25.80
N LEU A 687 -5.87 -4.83 -26.39
CA LEU A 687 -4.86 -5.90 -26.50
C LEU A 687 -4.17 -6.24 -25.17
N ALA A 688 -4.39 -5.47 -24.10
CA ALA A 688 -3.82 -5.74 -22.77
C ALA A 688 -4.48 -6.92 -22.02
N ALA A 689 -5.56 -7.50 -22.55
CA ALA A 689 -6.17 -8.71 -21.99
C ALA A 689 -5.22 -9.93 -21.97
N ALA A 690 -4.09 -9.86 -22.68
CA ALA A 690 -3.06 -10.89 -22.72
C ALA A 690 -1.78 -10.57 -21.91
N LEU A 691 -1.69 -9.37 -21.31
CA LEU A 691 -0.52 -8.95 -20.52
C LEU A 691 -0.78 -9.17 -19.03
N THR A 692 0.24 -9.57 -18.28
CA THR A 692 0.14 -9.63 -16.82
C THR A 692 0.06 -8.21 -16.24
N ASP A 693 -0.57 -8.02 -15.07
CA ASP A 693 -0.74 -6.68 -14.48
C ASP A 693 0.58 -5.96 -14.23
N MET A 694 1.65 -6.69 -13.93
CA MET A 694 2.99 -6.13 -13.78
C MET A 694 3.55 -5.59 -15.12
N GLU A 695 3.23 -6.23 -16.25
CA GLU A 695 3.61 -5.75 -17.58
C GLU A 695 2.73 -4.58 -18.00
N LEU A 696 1.45 -4.59 -17.64
CA LEU A 696 0.53 -3.49 -17.87
C LEU A 696 0.91 -2.25 -17.06
N GLU A 697 1.28 -2.42 -15.81
CA GLU A 697 1.71 -1.35 -14.91
C GLU A 697 3.05 -0.79 -15.40
N ARG A 698 4.03 -1.65 -15.75
CA ARG A 698 5.28 -1.19 -16.39
C ARG A 698 5.04 -0.45 -17.71
N ALA A 699 4.07 -0.89 -18.51
CA ALA A 699 3.73 -0.23 -19.77
C ALA A 699 3.07 1.15 -19.54
N ARG A 700 2.18 1.26 -18.54
CA ARG A 700 1.59 2.55 -18.11
C ARG A 700 2.67 3.50 -17.61
N ASP A 701 3.57 2.98 -16.77
CA ASP A 701 4.66 3.73 -16.15
C ASP A 701 5.69 4.19 -17.20
N TRP A 702 5.95 3.35 -18.20
CA TRP A 702 6.76 3.71 -19.37
C TRP A 702 6.08 4.76 -20.24
N ALA A 703 4.78 4.60 -20.55
CA ALA A 703 4.01 5.56 -21.36
C ALA A 703 3.87 6.93 -20.66
N ALA A 704 3.73 6.94 -19.33
CA ALA A 704 3.74 8.13 -18.49
C ALA A 704 5.08 8.87 -18.60
N ARG A 705 6.20 8.18 -18.38
CA ARG A 705 7.55 8.77 -18.48
C ARG A 705 7.87 9.29 -19.87
N ASP A 706 7.50 8.54 -20.91
CA ASP A 706 7.73 8.93 -22.30
C ASP A 706 6.90 10.17 -22.68
N SER A 707 5.64 10.24 -22.24
CA SER A 707 4.77 11.41 -22.44
C SER A 707 5.32 12.67 -21.74
N CYS A 708 5.90 12.54 -20.54
CA CYS A 708 6.59 13.64 -19.86
C CYS A 708 7.84 14.10 -20.64
N ARG A 709 8.63 13.15 -21.16
CA ARG A 709 9.84 13.45 -21.93
C ARG A 709 9.52 14.14 -23.27
N ILE A 710 8.46 13.69 -23.94
CA ILE A 710 7.93 14.33 -25.16
C ILE A 710 7.45 15.75 -24.83
N ALA A 711 6.77 15.96 -23.71
CA ALA A 711 6.34 17.30 -23.31
C ALA A 711 7.51 18.27 -23.10
N GLU A 712 8.61 17.82 -22.47
CA GLU A 712 9.83 18.60 -22.29
C GLU A 712 10.53 18.94 -23.62
N LEU A 713 10.57 17.98 -24.55
CA LEU A 713 11.13 18.18 -25.90
C LEU A 713 10.29 19.17 -26.71
N LEU A 714 8.96 19.04 -26.69
CA LEU A 714 8.04 19.94 -27.39
C LEU A 714 8.09 21.36 -26.80
N ALA A 715 8.16 21.50 -25.48
CA ALA A 715 8.33 22.79 -24.83
C ALA A 715 9.66 23.46 -25.21
N SER A 716 10.74 22.67 -25.31
CA SER A 716 12.06 23.14 -25.73
C SER A 716 12.12 23.50 -27.22
N ALA A 717 11.29 22.86 -28.05
CA ALA A 717 11.16 23.15 -29.48
C ALA A 717 10.18 24.30 -29.80
N GLY A 718 9.50 24.86 -28.79
CA GLY A 718 8.54 25.96 -28.97
C GLY A 718 7.14 25.51 -29.42
N ASP A 719 6.71 24.31 -29.03
CA ASP A 719 5.33 23.84 -29.21
C ASP A 719 4.60 23.75 -27.86
N ALA A 720 3.98 24.86 -27.44
CA ALA A 720 3.27 24.97 -26.17
C ALA A 720 2.01 24.09 -26.10
N ASP A 721 1.24 24.03 -27.18
CA ASP A 721 -0.03 23.30 -27.20
C ASP A 721 0.22 21.78 -27.22
N GLY A 722 1.26 21.33 -27.95
CA GLY A 722 1.73 19.95 -27.95
C GLY A 722 2.33 19.50 -26.62
N ALA A 723 3.11 20.37 -25.96
CA ALA A 723 3.67 20.10 -24.63
C ALA A 723 2.58 19.93 -23.56
N ALA A 724 1.59 20.84 -23.53
CA ALA A 724 0.45 20.76 -22.61
C ALA A 724 -0.45 19.56 -22.90
N GLY A 725 -0.64 19.20 -24.18
CA GLY A 725 -1.35 17.99 -24.59
C GLY A 725 -0.68 16.71 -24.08
N SER A 726 0.64 16.61 -24.23
CA SER A 726 1.42 15.45 -23.80
C SER A 726 1.44 15.29 -22.27
N LEU A 727 1.47 16.39 -21.51
CA LEU A 727 1.35 16.35 -20.04
C LEU A 727 -0.05 15.91 -19.58
N ARG A 728 -1.12 16.34 -20.25
CA ARG A 728 -2.47 15.85 -19.95
C ARG A 728 -2.58 14.35 -20.18
N GLN A 729 -1.93 13.85 -21.24
CA GLN A 729 -1.87 12.43 -21.52
C GLN A 729 -1.05 11.67 -20.47
N ALA A 730 0.08 12.21 -20.01
CA ALA A 730 0.86 11.64 -18.90
C ALA A 730 0.03 11.49 -17.61
N ARG A 731 -0.82 12.48 -17.28
CA ARG A 731 -1.74 12.41 -16.13
C ARG A 731 -2.82 11.34 -16.29
N LEU A 732 -3.33 11.13 -17.51
CA LEU A 732 -4.27 10.03 -17.79
C LEU A 732 -3.65 8.65 -17.56
N TRP A 733 -2.33 8.53 -17.65
CA TRP A 733 -1.57 7.32 -17.34
C TRP A 733 -1.22 7.17 -15.84
N GLY A 734 -1.68 8.08 -14.98
CA GLY A 734 -1.44 8.05 -13.52
C GLY A 734 -0.16 8.74 -13.06
N CYS A 735 0.47 9.56 -13.91
CA CYS A 735 1.67 10.31 -13.56
C CYS A 735 1.35 11.61 -12.82
N ASP A 736 1.55 11.62 -11.50
CA ASP A 736 1.41 12.80 -10.63
C ASP A 736 2.78 13.47 -10.33
N THR A 737 3.69 13.53 -11.30
CA THR A 737 5.02 14.11 -11.05
C THR A 737 5.02 15.65 -11.14
N THR A 738 5.29 16.29 -9.99
CA THR A 738 5.45 17.74 -9.85
C THR A 738 6.69 18.26 -10.58
N GLU A 739 7.77 17.48 -10.67
CA GLU A 739 9.06 17.96 -11.18
C GLU A 739 9.07 18.21 -12.70
N SER A 740 8.64 17.26 -13.53
CA SER A 740 8.53 17.49 -14.99
C SER A 740 7.49 18.55 -15.33
N SER A 741 6.38 18.60 -14.58
CA SER A 741 5.37 19.66 -14.70
C SER A 741 5.96 21.05 -14.39
N GLN A 742 6.80 21.15 -13.35
CA GLN A 742 7.53 22.37 -12.99
C GLN A 742 8.57 22.74 -14.06
N ARG A 743 9.32 21.78 -14.59
CA ARG A 743 10.31 22.02 -15.66
C ARG A 743 9.65 22.52 -16.94
N VAL A 744 8.61 21.85 -17.44
CA VAL A 744 7.86 22.27 -18.62
C VAL A 744 7.25 23.66 -18.41
N SER A 745 6.61 23.90 -17.26
CA SER A 745 6.08 25.23 -16.92
C SER A 745 7.18 26.30 -16.94
N SER A 746 8.35 26.03 -16.35
CA SER A 746 9.48 26.97 -16.34
C SER A 746 10.04 27.29 -17.73
N ILE A 747 10.05 26.31 -18.64
CA ILE A 747 10.50 26.47 -20.03
C ILE A 747 9.51 27.35 -20.78
N LEU A 748 8.21 27.03 -20.69
CA LEU A 748 7.14 27.79 -21.34
C LEU A 748 7.04 29.23 -20.81
N THR A 749 7.20 29.43 -19.50
CA THR A 749 7.19 30.77 -18.88
C THR A 749 8.36 31.63 -19.36
N ARG A 750 9.58 31.08 -19.45
CA ARG A 750 10.74 31.80 -20.01
C ARG A 750 10.55 32.11 -21.49
N TRP A 751 10.04 31.15 -22.25
CA TRP A 751 9.76 31.35 -23.67
C TRP A 751 8.70 32.43 -23.90
N ALA A 752 7.60 32.43 -23.14
CA ALA A 752 6.58 33.47 -23.17
C ALA A 752 7.15 34.87 -22.88
N GLY A 753 8.07 34.99 -21.92
CA GLY A 753 8.79 36.24 -21.66
C GLY A 753 9.57 36.75 -22.88
N SER A 754 10.25 35.85 -23.59
CA SER A 754 10.98 36.19 -24.83
C SER A 754 10.08 36.58 -26.01
N VAL A 755 8.84 36.07 -26.04
CA VAL A 755 7.83 36.38 -27.07
C VAL A 755 7.12 37.70 -26.75
N ALA A 756 6.85 37.96 -25.46
CA ALA A 756 6.30 39.23 -24.98
C ALA A 756 7.28 40.39 -25.21
N ALA A 757 8.59 40.16 -25.04
CA ALA A 757 9.63 41.15 -25.35
C ALA A 757 9.68 41.54 -26.85
N ARG A 758 9.17 40.67 -27.73
CA ARG A 758 9.00 40.92 -29.17
C ARG A 758 7.60 41.44 -29.53
N ASN A 759 6.90 42.04 -28.56
CA ASN A 759 5.58 42.67 -28.67
C ASN A 759 4.43 41.76 -29.17
N SER A 760 4.60 40.44 -29.08
CA SER A 760 3.57 39.46 -29.47
C SER A 760 2.75 38.98 -28.27
N LEU A 761 2.05 39.91 -27.62
CA LEU A 761 1.41 39.71 -26.31
C LEU A 761 0.32 38.61 -26.30
N ARG A 762 -0.47 38.48 -27.37
CA ARG A 762 -1.51 37.43 -27.48
C ARG A 762 -0.90 36.02 -27.57
N THR A 763 0.21 35.87 -28.27
CA THR A 763 0.95 34.60 -28.38
C THR A 763 1.61 34.24 -27.06
N ALA A 764 2.21 35.23 -26.38
CA ALA A 764 2.78 35.03 -25.04
C ALA A 764 1.72 34.63 -24.00
N ALA A 765 0.51 35.21 -24.06
CA ALA A 765 -0.61 34.83 -23.20
C ALA A 765 -1.04 33.37 -23.41
N ARG A 766 -1.13 32.89 -24.67
CA ARG A 766 -1.43 31.48 -24.98
C ARG A 766 -0.39 30.52 -24.40
N ILE A 767 0.89 30.86 -24.53
CA ILE A 767 2.00 30.05 -24.00
C ILE A 767 1.94 29.98 -22.46
N LEU A 768 1.58 31.08 -21.78
CA LEU A 768 1.40 31.10 -20.32
C LEU A 768 0.18 30.32 -19.85
N THR A 769 -0.90 30.27 -20.63
CA THR A 769 -2.04 29.39 -20.34
C THR A 769 -1.63 27.91 -20.40
N ALA A 770 -0.81 27.54 -21.38
CA ALA A 770 -0.23 26.19 -21.46
C ALA A 770 0.69 25.90 -20.26
N ALA A 771 1.54 26.85 -19.86
CA ALA A 771 2.40 26.75 -18.67
C ALA A 771 1.59 26.52 -17.38
N LEU A 772 0.52 27.29 -17.16
CA LEU A 772 -0.35 27.14 -15.98
C LEU A 772 -1.20 25.87 -16.00
N SER A 773 -1.51 25.33 -17.18
CA SER A 773 -2.13 24.00 -17.30
C SER A 773 -1.16 22.87 -16.92
N ALA A 774 0.14 23.09 -17.16
CA ALA A 774 1.22 22.21 -16.74
C ALA A 774 1.48 22.34 -15.23
N ASN A 775 1.56 23.55 -14.68
CA ASN A 775 1.69 23.79 -13.24
C ASN A 775 0.82 24.98 -12.77
N PRO A 776 -0.35 24.73 -12.16
CA PRO A 776 -1.25 25.80 -11.70
C PRO A 776 -0.65 26.71 -10.62
N HIS A 777 0.39 26.24 -9.92
CA HIS A 777 1.03 26.94 -8.81
C HIS A 777 2.33 27.67 -9.19
N ASP A 778 2.66 27.76 -10.49
CA ASP A 778 3.84 28.50 -10.95
C ASP A 778 3.64 30.03 -10.77
N VAL A 779 4.13 30.55 -9.65
CA VAL A 779 4.03 31.97 -9.27
C VAL A 779 4.66 32.89 -10.33
N ALA A 780 5.70 32.46 -11.03
CA ALA A 780 6.32 33.24 -12.09
C ALA A 780 5.43 33.32 -13.33
N ALA A 781 4.80 32.20 -13.71
CA ALA A 781 3.83 32.16 -14.80
C ALA A 781 2.58 33.00 -14.49
N ILE A 782 2.07 32.95 -13.26
CA ILE A 782 0.92 33.76 -12.81
C ILE A 782 1.24 35.25 -12.93
N ARG A 783 2.37 35.69 -12.34
CA ARG A 783 2.80 37.10 -12.40
C ARG A 783 3.02 37.58 -13.84
N ALA A 784 3.65 36.75 -14.68
CA ALA A 784 3.88 37.08 -16.09
C ALA A 784 2.56 37.20 -16.87
N ARG A 785 1.59 36.33 -16.61
CA ARG A 785 0.26 36.37 -17.24
C ARG A 785 -0.46 37.65 -16.84
N ASP A 786 -0.49 37.98 -15.56
CA ASP A 786 -1.21 39.15 -15.05
C ASP A 786 -0.60 40.46 -15.60
N ALA A 787 0.73 40.53 -15.71
CA ALA A 787 1.43 41.67 -16.34
C ALA A 787 1.13 41.80 -17.85
N ILE A 788 1.02 40.69 -18.57
CA ILE A 788 0.67 40.70 -20.00
C ILE A 788 -0.81 41.05 -20.20
N TRP A 789 -1.70 40.56 -19.35
CA TRP A 789 -3.12 40.91 -19.36
C TRP A 789 -3.35 42.39 -19.05
N ALA A 790 -2.64 42.97 -18.09
CA ALA A 790 -2.68 44.41 -17.81
C ALA A 790 -2.24 45.27 -19.02
N ARG A 791 -1.26 44.79 -19.80
CA ARG A 791 -0.82 45.46 -21.05
C ARG A 791 -1.80 45.30 -22.19
N LEU A 792 -2.44 44.13 -22.32
CA LEU A 792 -3.49 43.89 -23.31
C LEU A 792 -4.75 44.72 -22.99
N SER A 793 -5.14 44.86 -21.72
CA SER A 793 -6.27 45.69 -21.30
C SER A 793 -6.03 47.19 -21.50
N MET A 794 -4.79 47.67 -21.47
CA MET A 794 -4.47 49.06 -21.83
C MET A 794 -4.44 49.31 -23.35
N ALA A 795 -4.28 48.26 -24.17
CA ALA A 795 -4.30 48.37 -25.63
C ALA A 795 -5.73 48.37 -26.22
N ASP A 796 -6.73 47.90 -25.46
CA ASP A 796 -8.15 47.85 -25.85
C ASP A 796 -8.99 49.01 -25.27
N LEU A 797 -8.37 50.05 -24.68
CA LEU A 797 -9.10 51.27 -24.28
C LEU A 797 -9.42 52.13 -25.52
N PRO A 798 -10.70 52.44 -25.80
CA PRO A 798 -11.05 53.43 -26.82
C PRO A 798 -10.44 54.78 -26.43
N ALA A 799 -9.95 55.53 -27.41
CA ALA A 799 -9.43 56.89 -27.28
C ALA A 799 -10.52 57.93 -26.93
N HIS A 800 -11.32 57.68 -25.90
CA HIS A 800 -12.28 58.63 -25.33
C HIS A 800 -12.07 58.71 -23.83
N GLY A 801 -11.41 59.80 -23.41
CA GLY A 801 -11.14 60.08 -22.01
C GLY A 801 -10.09 61.16 -21.74
N ALA A 802 -9.49 61.76 -22.77
CA ALA A 802 -8.74 63.01 -22.61
C ALA A 802 -9.70 64.21 -22.52
N ARG A 803 -10.46 64.32 -21.41
CA ARG A 803 -11.22 65.51 -20.95
C ARG A 803 -12.06 65.18 -19.71
N ALA A 804 -11.43 64.84 -18.57
CA ALA A 804 -12.10 64.83 -17.27
C ALA A 804 -11.10 64.83 -16.08
N ALA A 805 -9.97 65.51 -16.21
CA ALA A 805 -9.01 65.71 -15.12
C ALA A 805 -8.73 67.20 -14.90
N ALA A 806 -9.81 67.98 -14.94
CA ALA A 806 -9.86 69.36 -14.48
C ALA A 806 -11.21 69.53 -13.77
N ASP A 807 -11.36 68.86 -12.63
CA ASP A 807 -12.11 69.39 -11.49
C ASP A 807 -11.89 68.49 -10.28
N GLY A 808 -11.62 69.15 -9.15
CA GLY A 808 -11.10 68.56 -7.92
C GLY A 808 -12.12 67.81 -7.08
N GLY A 809 -11.59 67.08 -6.11
CA GLY A 809 -12.34 66.44 -5.03
C GLY A 809 -11.43 65.50 -4.25
N GLU A 810 -10.93 65.98 -3.12
CA GLU A 810 -10.22 65.19 -2.10
C GLU A 810 -11.06 64.01 -1.57
N PRO A 811 -10.41 62.99 -0.98
CA PRO A 811 -11.06 61.76 -0.55
C PRO A 811 -11.63 61.89 0.87
N ASP A 812 -12.82 61.35 1.09
CA ASP A 812 -13.30 61.02 2.43
C ASP A 812 -13.71 59.54 2.54
N ARG A 813 -13.59 59.05 3.76
CA ARG A 813 -13.35 57.69 4.25
C ARG A 813 -14.51 56.71 4.06
N GLY A 814 -14.13 55.43 3.97
CA GLY A 814 -15.01 54.25 4.10
C GLY A 814 -14.20 52.96 4.11
#